data_AF-A0A0S8GS83-F1
#
_entry.id   AF-A0A0S8GS83-F1
#
_cell.length_a   1.000
_cell.length_b   1.000
_cell.length_c   1.000
_cell.angle_alpha   90.00
_cell.angle_beta   90.00
_cell.angle_gamma   90.00
#
_symmetry.space_group_name_H-M   'P 1'
#
loop_
_entity.id
_entity.type
_entity.pdbx_description
1 polymer ?
#
loop_
_entity_poly.entity_id
_entity_poly.type
_entity_poly.pdbx_seq_one_letter_code
_entity_poly.pdbx_strand_id
1 'polypeptide(L)'
;MTNFKKEYEILGRKYRIDGNKDAFIKELKKLQSRSESEGFNAWSIYLKGRIALEENRLDETVKIFNELVRLFGKSTDMADLSLVAKALVSKGVAFNQMKKEKEEFKAYDEVIKKFYDAKEIELKESVARALFNKGIALGEQKNTRAEIEAYDQLVRRFGEDEEVELKEMVATTLFNKGVALGDLNKSNEEIKVYDEIIRRCGKAQEIELKEQIAMALINKGVLMGKLKRFEEAVKIFDEVIKKFHDTKTAELKENVATALLNKGIVLEKKEKTEEAVAAYEELDKRYGNTEEKVLKEIVAAALINKGETLSRKGRHKDAIKVYNKVIHRCRNDDTEKIKIQVAMALSNKGLALSDKKQEEAIKLFDMALKINPKNATVWRNRSISEYNRGNLKRSFEDIRQAIKIKPDEYKNVFRFICRTAGRNFEKEWKKLFPKAKIKEAKAEERLPELQAFIVNLRKAYKKEADEFLKKKKEWENKQQQFLTPESNLDNKYSVFMVLRRWNSYTPAIPTSDRERSKGGGYFLWHKGKGFVIDPGYNFLENFHEAGCRICDIDNIILTHAHNDHTIDFESIMTLLNEYNKRLEEVKNKEEKTAQKKSNIRTKKKVNIYLNNGSFMKFSGLLDLRDKKCIEKIYTLNAGHDFSVGKHLKMRVLPSYHDESLSRDQSVGLFFTIRTGKKVKRLLLTSDTGLFPLKNGKQQNRIKSKREEIWRAYKISEKNRPDLMVVHIGSIKEEELSEKYRPDPKEACYPNHLGIIGSAWVIAMCRPKLSVVSEFGEEMQDFRYPLLKGLQENVFDKFFEDEPEGYVPRVIPGDLALMYELETEKFYDCVKGKWAPCEEIDFRVYNKGRDADDGIYYFEKGKSDEFEQDMKNIVDQFKANRKRAKGEMYFKSD
;
A
#
# COMPACT_ATOMS: atom_id res chain seq x y z
N MET A 1 -65.20 9.83 32.09
CA MET A 1 -64.08 9.91 31.11
C MET A 1 -62.70 9.58 31.67
N THR A 2 -62.33 9.97 32.90
CA THR A 2 -61.00 9.69 33.50
C THR A 2 -60.67 8.20 33.69
N ASN A 3 -61.68 7.32 33.72
CA ASN A 3 -61.50 5.90 33.99
C ASN A 3 -60.98 5.11 32.76
N PHE A 4 -61.56 5.32 31.57
CA PHE A 4 -61.16 4.59 30.36
C PHE A 4 -59.74 4.91 29.88
N LYS A 5 -59.31 6.16 30.02
CA LYS A 5 -57.93 6.58 29.68
C LYS A 5 -56.91 5.80 30.51
N LYS A 6 -57.07 5.80 31.83
CA LYS A 6 -56.15 5.14 32.76
C LYS A 6 -56.12 3.63 32.52
N GLU A 7 -57.29 3.03 32.28
CA GLU A 7 -57.38 1.61 31.90
C GLU A 7 -56.66 1.32 30.58
N TYR A 8 -56.83 2.15 29.53
CA TYR A 8 -56.12 2.00 28.25
C TYR A 8 -54.61 2.11 28.40
N GLU A 9 -54.11 3.06 29.19
CA GLU A 9 -52.68 3.26 29.43
C GLU A 9 -52.07 2.09 30.21
N ILE A 10 -52.77 1.56 31.21
CA ILE A 10 -52.37 0.35 31.95
C ILE A 10 -52.32 -0.85 31.01
N LEU A 11 -53.33 -1.03 30.15
CA LEU A 11 -53.34 -2.10 29.15
C LEU A 11 -52.19 -1.97 28.16
N GLY A 12 -51.89 -0.75 27.69
CA GLY A 12 -50.76 -0.49 26.80
C GLY A 12 -49.39 -0.71 27.46
N ARG A 13 -49.23 -0.36 28.75
CA ARG A 13 -48.01 -0.68 29.53
C ARG A 13 -47.88 -2.21 29.70
N LYS A 14 -48.96 -2.89 30.08
CA LYS A 14 -48.98 -4.35 30.21
C LYS A 14 -48.67 -5.05 28.89
N TYR A 15 -49.22 -4.59 27.78
CA TYR A 15 -48.93 -5.16 26.45
C TYR A 15 -47.47 -4.96 26.05
N ARG A 16 -46.85 -3.82 26.36
CA ARG A 16 -45.42 -3.58 26.13
C ARG A 16 -44.53 -4.54 26.92
N ILE A 17 -44.96 -4.93 28.12
CA ILE A 17 -44.23 -5.88 28.97
C ILE A 17 -44.46 -7.33 28.51
N ASP A 18 -45.72 -7.72 28.32
CA ASP A 18 -46.10 -9.12 28.10
C ASP A 18 -46.03 -9.54 26.62
N GLY A 19 -46.04 -8.59 25.68
CA GLY A 19 -46.02 -8.83 24.23
C GLY A 19 -47.24 -9.58 23.67
N ASN A 20 -48.23 -9.91 24.51
CA ASN A 20 -49.36 -10.76 24.14
C ASN A 20 -50.46 -9.97 23.45
N LYS A 21 -50.41 -9.97 22.12
CA LYS A 21 -51.33 -9.21 21.26
C LYS A 21 -52.78 -9.65 21.36
N ASP A 22 -53.03 -10.95 21.44
CA ASP A 22 -54.39 -11.49 21.53
C ASP A 22 -55.05 -11.15 22.87
N ALA A 23 -54.29 -11.23 23.96
CA ALA A 23 -54.75 -10.78 25.28
C ALA A 23 -55.04 -9.27 25.29
N PHE A 24 -54.19 -8.47 24.65
CA PHE A 24 -54.40 -7.03 24.53
C PHE A 24 -55.67 -6.70 23.73
N ILE A 25 -55.87 -7.30 22.56
CA ILE A 25 -57.09 -7.12 21.75
C ILE A 25 -58.33 -7.53 22.53
N LYS A 26 -58.28 -8.63 23.28
CA LYS A 26 -59.40 -9.11 24.11
C LYS A 26 -59.79 -8.08 25.18
N GLU A 27 -58.82 -7.51 25.88
CA GLU A 27 -59.10 -6.47 26.88
C GLU A 27 -59.55 -5.15 26.25
N LEU A 28 -59.02 -4.78 25.07
CA LEU A 28 -59.51 -3.62 24.31
C LEU A 28 -60.98 -3.77 23.90
N LYS A 29 -61.40 -4.97 23.47
CA LYS A 29 -62.80 -5.24 23.12
C LYS A 29 -63.73 -5.07 24.33
N LYS A 30 -63.31 -5.51 25.53
CA LYS A 30 -64.09 -5.27 26.77
C LYS A 30 -64.19 -3.78 27.10
N LEU A 31 -63.08 -3.04 26.94
CA LEU A 31 -63.05 -1.60 27.15
C LEU A 31 -63.95 -0.87 26.15
N GLN A 32 -63.96 -1.31 24.90
CA GLN A 32 -64.83 -0.80 23.84
C GLN A 32 -66.30 -1.01 24.19
N SER A 33 -66.73 -2.23 24.55
CA SER A 33 -68.14 -2.50 24.90
C SER A 33 -68.63 -1.68 26.09
N ARG A 34 -67.78 -1.45 27.10
CA ARG A 34 -68.10 -0.56 28.23
C ARG A 34 -68.24 0.90 27.78
N SER A 35 -67.31 1.37 26.95
CA SER A 35 -67.36 2.73 26.39
C SER A 35 -68.61 2.96 25.54
N GLU A 36 -69.08 1.95 24.80
CA GLU A 36 -70.31 2.00 23.99
C GLU A 36 -71.57 2.03 24.88
N SER A 37 -71.56 1.34 26.02
CA SER A 37 -72.68 1.35 26.98
C SER A 37 -72.87 2.69 27.70
N GLU A 38 -71.82 3.53 27.77
CA GLU A 38 -71.90 4.90 28.29
C GLU A 38 -72.33 5.94 27.22
N GLY A 39 -72.62 5.50 25.99
CA GLY A 39 -73.09 6.33 24.88
C GLY A 39 -72.05 6.54 23.76
N PHE A 40 -72.50 7.06 22.61
CA PHE A 40 -71.64 7.34 21.46
C PHE A 40 -70.68 8.50 21.77
N ASN A 41 -69.37 8.22 21.82
CA ASN A 41 -68.32 9.19 22.18
C ASN A 41 -67.01 8.92 21.42
N ALA A 42 -66.05 9.85 21.48
CA ALA A 42 -64.77 9.72 20.77
C ALA A 42 -63.97 8.47 21.19
N TRP A 43 -64.11 8.03 22.44
CA TRP A 43 -63.41 6.85 22.98
C TRP A 43 -63.87 5.55 22.33
N SER A 44 -65.18 5.36 22.14
CA SER A 44 -65.70 4.13 21.52
C SER A 44 -65.22 3.99 20.07
N ILE A 45 -65.21 5.08 19.31
CA ILE A 45 -64.69 5.10 17.92
C ILE A 45 -63.18 4.86 17.90
N TYR A 46 -62.43 5.51 18.81
CA TYR A 46 -60.97 5.33 18.89
C TYR A 46 -60.61 3.87 19.18
N LEU A 47 -61.24 3.27 20.20
CA LEU A 47 -60.99 1.87 20.57
C LEU A 47 -61.34 0.91 19.42
N LYS A 48 -62.46 1.13 18.73
CA LYS A 48 -62.83 0.36 17.54
C LYS A 48 -61.76 0.43 16.45
N GLY A 49 -61.23 1.62 16.18
CA GLY A 49 -60.15 1.82 15.20
C GLY A 49 -58.83 1.21 15.64
N ARG A 50 -58.48 1.28 16.94
CA ARG A 50 -57.26 0.65 17.47
C ARG A 50 -57.34 -0.88 17.44
N ILE A 51 -58.50 -1.46 17.74
CA ILE A 51 -58.73 -2.91 17.59
C ILE A 51 -58.58 -3.33 16.14
N ALA A 52 -59.17 -2.59 15.20
CA ALA A 52 -59.02 -2.86 13.77
C ALA A 52 -57.54 -2.79 13.32
N LEU A 53 -56.77 -1.84 13.84
CA LEU A 53 -55.34 -1.71 13.54
C LEU A 53 -54.54 -2.92 14.06
N GLU A 54 -54.78 -3.32 15.31
CA GLU A 54 -54.12 -4.48 15.89
C GLU A 54 -54.52 -5.76 15.15
N GLU A 55 -55.76 -5.90 14.70
CA GLU A 55 -56.20 -7.03 13.87
C GLU A 55 -55.74 -6.94 12.40
N ASN A 56 -54.92 -5.95 12.05
CA ASN A 56 -54.39 -5.71 10.70
C ASN A 56 -55.50 -5.46 9.64
N ARG A 57 -56.66 -4.97 10.07
CA ARG A 57 -57.78 -4.54 9.21
C ARG A 57 -57.57 -3.08 8.78
N LEU A 58 -56.59 -2.85 7.91
CA LEU A 58 -56.03 -1.52 7.63
C LEU A 58 -57.01 -0.56 6.94
N ASP A 59 -57.75 -1.01 5.93
CA ASP A 59 -58.75 -0.17 5.26
C ASP A 59 -59.89 0.25 6.20
N GLU A 60 -60.30 -0.66 7.08
CA GLU A 60 -61.32 -0.36 8.10
C GLU A 60 -60.80 0.60 9.15
N THR A 61 -59.54 0.42 9.59
CA THR A 61 -58.84 1.33 10.50
C THR A 61 -58.85 2.76 9.97
N VAL A 62 -58.47 2.95 8.70
CA VAL A 62 -58.46 4.27 8.06
C VAL A 62 -59.86 4.87 7.99
N LYS A 63 -60.88 4.07 7.65
CA LYS A 63 -62.29 4.54 7.62
C LYS A 63 -62.75 5.01 9.01
N ILE A 64 -62.53 4.19 10.04
CA ILE A 64 -62.93 4.50 11.42
C ILE A 64 -62.21 5.76 11.93
N PHE A 65 -60.90 5.90 11.70
CA PHE A 65 -60.18 7.09 12.15
C PHE A 65 -60.53 8.35 11.35
N ASN A 66 -60.87 8.23 10.06
CA ASN A 66 -61.41 9.38 9.30
C ASN A 66 -62.77 9.83 9.87
N GLU A 67 -63.62 8.89 10.28
CA GLU A 67 -64.89 9.21 10.95
C GLU A 67 -64.66 9.93 12.28
N LEU A 68 -63.73 9.44 13.11
CA LEU A 68 -63.35 10.09 14.37
C LEU A 68 -62.88 11.53 14.14
N VAL A 69 -61.96 11.73 13.19
CA VAL A 69 -61.42 13.05 12.85
C VAL A 69 -62.53 13.98 12.31
N ARG A 70 -63.47 13.46 11.52
CA ARG A 70 -64.60 14.24 10.99
C ARG A 70 -65.53 14.74 12.10
N LEU A 71 -65.85 13.88 13.06
CA LEU A 71 -66.81 14.18 14.13
C LEU A 71 -66.20 15.07 15.22
N PHE A 72 -64.96 14.77 15.63
CA PHE A 72 -64.34 15.37 16.81
C PHE A 72 -63.16 16.31 16.47
N GLY A 73 -62.78 16.42 15.20
CA GLY A 73 -61.64 17.24 14.77
C GLY A 73 -61.79 18.74 15.00
N LYS A 74 -63.00 19.25 15.26
CA LYS A 74 -63.23 20.65 15.63
C LYS A 74 -63.71 20.80 17.08
N SER A 75 -63.64 19.73 17.88
CA SER A 75 -64.02 19.79 19.30
C SER A 75 -63.12 20.78 20.05
N THR A 76 -63.69 21.46 21.03
CA THR A 76 -62.96 22.27 22.01
C THR A 76 -62.61 21.46 23.26
N ASP A 77 -63.12 20.23 23.38
CA ASP A 77 -62.76 19.32 24.47
C ASP A 77 -61.36 18.73 24.22
N MET A 78 -60.48 18.88 25.21
CA MET A 78 -59.11 18.37 25.15
C MET A 78 -59.06 16.85 25.12
N ALA A 79 -60.01 16.15 25.74
CA ALA A 79 -60.08 14.70 25.69
C ALA A 79 -60.34 14.21 24.26
N ASP A 80 -61.26 14.86 23.54
CA ASP A 80 -61.55 14.59 22.14
C ASP A 80 -60.35 14.91 21.24
N LEU A 81 -59.74 16.08 21.41
CA LEU A 81 -58.58 16.49 20.62
C LEU A 81 -57.37 15.56 20.82
N SER A 82 -57.15 15.05 22.04
CA SER A 82 -56.14 14.04 22.33
C SER A 82 -56.39 12.74 21.54
N LEU A 83 -57.63 12.27 21.49
CA LEU A 83 -58.00 11.08 20.72
C LEU A 83 -57.89 11.31 19.21
N VAL A 84 -58.23 12.50 18.73
CA VAL A 84 -58.02 12.90 17.32
C VAL A 84 -56.53 12.83 16.97
N ALA A 85 -55.65 13.37 17.81
CA ALA A 85 -54.20 13.31 17.58
C ALA A 85 -53.69 11.86 17.56
N LYS A 86 -54.10 11.02 18.54
CA LYS A 86 -53.75 9.60 18.59
C LYS A 86 -54.28 8.81 17.39
N ALA A 87 -55.48 9.13 16.90
CA ALA A 87 -56.08 8.52 15.72
C ALA A 87 -55.30 8.86 14.45
N LEU A 88 -54.88 10.12 14.28
CA LEU A 88 -54.06 10.55 13.14
C LEU A 88 -52.68 9.88 13.13
N VAL A 89 -52.00 9.76 14.28
CA VAL A 89 -50.73 9.01 14.39
C VAL A 89 -50.97 7.53 14.01
N SER A 90 -52.04 6.92 14.51
CA SER A 90 -52.39 5.53 14.20
C SER A 90 -52.75 5.34 12.71
N LYS A 91 -53.36 6.34 12.09
CA LYS A 91 -53.65 6.38 10.65
C LYS A 91 -52.35 6.40 9.83
N GLY A 92 -51.33 7.15 10.28
CA GLY A 92 -49.99 7.12 9.68
C GLY A 92 -49.36 5.73 9.73
N VAL A 93 -49.41 5.05 10.89
CA VAL A 93 -48.92 3.66 11.04
C VAL A 93 -49.68 2.69 10.13
N ALA A 94 -51.00 2.83 10.01
CA ALA A 94 -51.79 2.02 9.09
C ALA A 94 -51.34 2.24 7.63
N PHE A 95 -51.13 3.49 7.21
CA PHE A 95 -50.65 3.79 5.87
C PHE A 95 -49.24 3.28 5.60
N ASN A 96 -48.34 3.30 6.60
CA ASN A 96 -47.02 2.67 6.52
C ASN A 96 -47.15 1.16 6.21
N GLN A 97 -48.00 0.45 6.98
CA GLN A 97 -48.26 -0.98 6.78
C GLN A 97 -48.90 -1.28 5.40
N MET A 98 -49.69 -0.33 4.87
CA MET A 98 -50.25 -0.40 3.51
C MET A 98 -49.27 0.04 2.41
N LYS A 99 -48.07 0.52 2.75
CA LYS A 99 -47.10 1.13 1.83
C LYS A 99 -47.65 2.35 1.06
N LYS A 100 -48.49 3.15 1.72
CA LYS A 100 -49.08 4.39 1.20
C LYS A 100 -48.36 5.61 1.76
N GLU A 101 -47.16 5.87 1.24
CA GLU A 101 -46.21 6.86 1.79
C GLU A 101 -46.75 8.30 1.81
N LYS A 102 -47.44 8.73 0.75
CA LYS A 102 -47.98 10.10 0.66
C LYS A 102 -49.04 10.35 1.72
N GLU A 103 -49.89 9.37 1.95
CA GLU A 103 -50.98 9.41 2.92
C GLU A 103 -50.45 9.28 4.34
N GLU A 104 -49.41 8.48 4.56
CA GLU A 104 -48.67 8.38 5.82
C GLU A 104 -48.12 9.74 6.25
N PHE A 105 -47.34 10.40 5.40
CA PHE A 105 -46.76 11.70 5.74
C PHE A 105 -47.81 12.78 5.96
N LYS A 106 -48.89 12.79 5.16
CA LYS A 106 -50.02 13.69 5.38
C LYS A 106 -50.65 13.51 6.76
N ALA A 107 -50.78 12.26 7.23
CA ALA A 107 -51.35 11.99 8.55
C ALA A 107 -50.45 12.52 9.68
N TYR A 108 -49.12 12.35 9.58
CA TYR A 108 -48.18 12.91 10.56
C TYR A 108 -48.12 14.44 10.50
N ASP A 109 -48.09 15.02 9.29
CA ASP A 109 -48.08 16.47 9.07
C ASP A 109 -49.34 17.15 9.61
N GLU A 110 -50.49 16.48 9.55
CA GLU A 110 -51.74 16.98 10.12
C GLU A 110 -51.67 17.08 11.65
N VAL A 111 -51.07 16.09 12.32
CA VAL A 111 -50.83 16.15 13.78
C VAL A 111 -49.90 17.28 14.13
N ILE A 112 -48.76 17.37 13.44
CA ILE A 112 -47.74 18.39 13.69
C ILE A 112 -48.33 19.77 13.48
N LYS A 113 -48.93 20.04 12.31
CA LYS A 113 -49.50 21.36 11.98
C LYS A 113 -50.54 21.83 13.00
N LYS A 114 -51.35 20.92 13.51
CA LYS A 114 -52.47 21.27 14.39
C LYS A 114 -52.09 21.38 15.86
N PHE A 115 -51.13 20.59 16.32
CA PHE A 115 -50.87 20.42 17.75
C PHE A 115 -49.44 20.75 18.18
N TYR A 116 -48.55 21.22 17.30
CA TYR A 116 -47.13 21.48 17.61
C TYR A 116 -46.91 22.34 18.87
N ASP A 117 -47.70 23.39 19.04
CA ASP A 117 -47.59 24.34 20.16
C ASP A 117 -48.44 23.96 21.38
N ALA A 118 -49.06 22.79 21.38
CA ALA A 118 -49.88 22.33 22.50
C ALA A 118 -49.03 22.22 23.80
N LYS A 119 -49.63 22.66 24.91
CA LYS A 119 -48.99 22.59 26.24
C LYS A 119 -49.31 21.31 27.00
N GLU A 120 -50.43 20.67 26.67
CA GLU A 120 -50.88 19.47 27.37
C GLU A 120 -50.09 18.23 27.00
N ILE A 121 -49.78 17.43 28.01
CA ILE A 121 -48.88 16.29 27.91
C ILE A 121 -49.31 15.29 26.84
N GLU A 122 -50.59 14.99 26.71
CA GLU A 122 -51.08 13.97 25.78
C GLU A 122 -50.97 14.42 24.30
N LEU A 123 -51.10 15.72 24.06
CA LEU A 123 -50.91 16.30 22.74
C LEU A 123 -49.42 16.41 22.42
N LYS A 124 -48.59 16.81 23.39
CA LYS A 124 -47.12 16.79 23.25
C LYS A 124 -46.63 15.39 22.87
N GLU A 125 -47.06 14.35 23.58
CA GLU A 125 -46.71 12.95 23.27
C GLU A 125 -47.12 12.54 21.87
N SER A 126 -48.33 12.95 21.43
CA SER A 126 -48.84 12.62 20.10
C SER A 126 -48.03 13.31 18.99
N VAL A 127 -47.65 14.57 19.19
CA VAL A 127 -46.78 15.33 18.27
C VAL A 127 -45.38 14.74 18.23
N ALA A 128 -44.79 14.44 19.39
CA ALA A 128 -43.49 13.80 19.48
C ALA A 128 -43.50 12.46 18.74
N ARG A 129 -44.53 11.63 18.94
CA ARG A 129 -44.68 10.34 18.24
C ARG A 129 -44.87 10.51 16.73
N ALA A 130 -45.61 11.53 16.29
CA ALA A 130 -45.75 11.84 14.87
C ALA A 130 -44.41 12.22 14.23
N LEU A 131 -43.62 13.10 14.87
CA LEU A 131 -42.29 13.49 14.39
C LEU A 131 -41.30 12.32 14.38
N PHE A 132 -41.32 11.50 15.43
CA PHE A 132 -40.48 10.31 15.54
C PHE A 132 -40.79 9.29 14.44
N ASN A 133 -42.07 8.92 14.28
CA ASN A 133 -42.50 7.98 13.24
C ASN A 133 -42.24 8.53 11.84
N LYS A 134 -42.47 9.83 11.63
CA LYS A 134 -42.12 10.50 10.36
C LYS A 134 -40.62 10.39 10.07
N GLY A 135 -39.76 10.58 11.08
CA GLY A 135 -38.32 10.38 10.95
C GLY A 135 -37.96 8.95 10.53
N ILE A 136 -38.51 7.94 11.20
CA ILE A 136 -38.31 6.52 10.84
C ILE A 136 -38.73 6.26 9.40
N ALA A 137 -39.93 6.68 8.99
CA ALA A 137 -40.43 6.47 7.64
C ALA A 137 -39.56 7.16 6.56
N LEU A 138 -39.00 8.34 6.86
CA LEU A 138 -38.05 9.03 5.98
C LEU A 138 -36.70 8.28 5.90
N GLY A 139 -36.25 7.69 7.00
CA GLY A 139 -35.07 6.83 7.04
C GLY A 139 -35.23 5.56 6.21
N GLU A 140 -36.39 4.90 6.28
CA GLU A 140 -36.73 3.74 5.44
C GLU A 140 -36.70 4.08 3.94
N GLN A 141 -37.05 5.32 3.58
CA GLN A 141 -36.96 5.86 2.22
C GLN A 141 -35.54 6.32 1.84
N LYS A 142 -34.56 6.15 2.73
CA LYS A 142 -33.17 6.65 2.58
C LYS A 142 -33.09 8.16 2.38
N ASN A 143 -34.10 8.90 2.83
CA ASN A 143 -34.09 10.36 2.86
C ASN A 143 -33.51 10.84 4.19
N THR A 144 -32.24 10.51 4.43
CA THR A 144 -31.56 10.72 5.72
C THR A 144 -31.50 12.19 6.15
N ARG A 145 -31.51 13.13 5.18
CA ARG A 145 -31.54 14.57 5.50
C ARG A 145 -32.88 14.98 6.12
N ALA A 146 -34.00 14.56 5.53
CA ALA A 146 -35.32 14.88 6.04
C ALA A 146 -35.63 14.10 7.34
N GLU A 147 -35.10 12.88 7.46
CA GLU A 147 -35.12 12.11 8.71
C GLU A 147 -34.47 12.90 9.85
N ILE A 148 -33.23 13.36 9.66
CA ILE A 148 -32.49 14.15 10.66
C ILE A 148 -33.25 15.44 11.00
N GLU A 149 -33.86 16.10 10.01
CA GLU A 149 -34.66 17.31 10.23
C GLU A 149 -35.90 17.05 11.08
N ALA A 150 -36.60 15.92 10.87
CA ALA A 150 -37.74 15.52 11.70
C ALA A 150 -37.31 15.23 13.15
N TYR A 151 -36.18 14.55 13.33
CA TYR A 151 -35.59 14.32 14.65
C TYR A 151 -35.15 15.63 15.33
N ASP A 152 -34.56 16.56 14.59
CA ASP A 152 -34.18 17.88 15.10
C ASP A 152 -35.38 18.71 15.55
N GLN A 153 -36.51 18.63 14.84
CA GLN A 153 -37.75 19.29 15.26
C GLN A 153 -38.28 18.73 16.58
N LEU A 154 -38.24 17.40 16.75
CA LEU A 154 -38.65 16.74 18.00
C LEU A 154 -37.77 17.16 19.16
N VAL A 155 -36.44 17.05 19.00
CA VAL A 155 -35.48 17.41 20.04
C VAL A 155 -35.55 18.90 20.39
N ARG A 156 -35.72 19.79 19.40
CA ARG A 156 -35.88 21.22 19.65
C ARG A 156 -37.14 21.53 20.46
N ARG A 157 -38.24 20.83 20.19
CA ARG A 157 -39.54 21.11 20.82
C ARG A 157 -39.65 20.53 22.23
N PHE A 158 -39.14 19.31 22.42
CA PHE A 158 -39.37 18.50 23.62
C PHE A 158 -38.10 18.23 24.44
N GLY A 159 -36.94 18.72 24.00
CA GLY A 159 -35.66 18.37 24.61
C GLY A 159 -35.54 18.73 26.09
N GLU A 160 -36.18 19.82 26.53
CA GLU A 160 -36.15 20.31 27.91
C GLU A 160 -37.41 19.92 28.71
N ASP A 161 -38.31 19.09 28.16
CA ASP A 161 -39.47 18.63 28.91
C ASP A 161 -39.05 17.67 30.05
N GLU A 162 -39.67 17.82 31.21
CA GLU A 162 -39.34 17.03 32.40
C GLU A 162 -40.06 15.68 32.47
N GLU A 163 -41.08 15.48 31.64
CA GLU A 163 -41.91 14.27 31.60
C GLU A 163 -41.10 13.06 31.15
N VAL A 164 -41.27 11.94 31.85
CA VAL A 164 -40.48 10.71 31.64
C VAL A 164 -40.66 10.17 30.22
N GLU A 165 -41.91 10.04 29.77
CA GLU A 165 -42.23 9.53 28.43
C GLU A 165 -41.64 10.41 27.30
N LEU A 166 -41.57 11.72 27.49
CA LEU A 166 -40.96 12.64 26.51
C LEU A 166 -39.43 12.57 26.56
N LYS A 167 -38.82 12.46 27.75
CA LYS A 167 -37.37 12.24 27.90
C LYS A 167 -36.92 10.96 27.22
N GLU A 168 -37.67 9.87 27.39
CA GLU A 168 -37.41 8.60 26.71
C GLU A 168 -37.47 8.74 25.19
N MET A 169 -38.50 9.44 24.69
CA MET A 169 -38.66 9.65 23.26
C MET A 169 -37.56 10.54 22.68
N VAL A 170 -37.15 11.58 23.40
CA VAL A 170 -36.01 12.44 23.01
C VAL A 170 -34.71 11.65 22.99
N ALA A 171 -34.45 10.81 24.00
CA ALA A 171 -33.26 9.97 24.06
C ALA A 171 -33.20 8.98 22.88
N THR A 172 -34.31 8.27 22.63
CA THR A 172 -34.45 7.34 21.50
C THR A 172 -34.30 8.07 20.15
N THR A 173 -34.87 9.27 20.04
CA THR A 173 -34.77 10.11 18.83
C THR A 173 -33.33 10.54 18.58
N LEU A 174 -32.62 11.01 19.60
CA LEU A 174 -31.20 11.34 19.52
C LEU A 174 -30.38 10.11 19.14
N PHE A 175 -30.67 8.94 19.71
CA PHE A 175 -29.98 7.70 19.35
C PHE A 175 -30.15 7.38 17.85
N ASN A 176 -31.39 7.38 17.35
CA ASN A 176 -31.67 7.15 15.93
C ASN A 176 -31.02 8.22 15.02
N LYS A 177 -31.03 9.48 15.44
CA LYS A 177 -30.30 10.57 14.76
C LYS A 177 -28.80 10.28 14.70
N GLY A 178 -28.21 9.77 15.78
CA GLY A 178 -26.81 9.36 15.83
C GLY A 178 -26.49 8.28 14.79
N VAL A 179 -27.33 7.25 14.72
CA VAL A 179 -27.22 6.17 13.70
C VAL A 179 -27.31 6.75 12.28
N ALA A 180 -28.32 7.59 12.01
CA ALA A 180 -28.50 8.24 10.71
C ALA A 180 -27.29 9.13 10.31
N LEU A 181 -26.68 9.84 11.27
CA LEU A 181 -25.46 10.61 11.04
C LEU A 181 -24.24 9.70 10.76
N GLY A 182 -24.18 8.54 11.42
CA GLY A 182 -23.18 7.52 11.17
C GLY A 182 -23.26 6.97 9.74
N ASP A 183 -24.46 6.73 9.22
CA ASP A 183 -24.69 6.31 7.83
C ASP A 183 -24.24 7.38 6.82
N LEU A 184 -24.30 8.67 7.20
CA LEU A 184 -23.74 9.78 6.42
C LEU A 184 -22.23 10.00 6.61
N ASN A 185 -21.55 9.16 7.41
CA ASN A 185 -20.16 9.34 7.83
C ASN A 185 -19.87 10.70 8.49
N LYS A 186 -20.86 11.31 9.15
CA LYS A 186 -20.72 12.57 9.88
C LYS A 186 -20.29 12.33 11.33
N SER A 187 -19.12 11.71 11.51
CA SER A 187 -18.68 11.20 12.81
C SER A 187 -18.61 12.25 13.93
N ASN A 188 -18.24 13.51 13.63
CA ASN A 188 -18.21 14.57 14.65
C ASN A 188 -19.60 14.99 15.14
N GLU A 189 -20.60 14.99 14.24
CA GLU A 189 -21.99 15.30 14.61
C GLU A 189 -22.60 14.12 15.38
N GLU A 190 -22.32 12.89 14.96
CA GLU A 190 -22.73 11.66 15.65
C GLU A 190 -22.20 11.63 17.10
N ILE A 191 -20.92 11.94 17.32
CA ILE A 191 -20.33 12.03 18.67
C ILE A 191 -21.08 13.03 19.54
N LYS A 192 -21.37 14.23 19.01
CA LYS A 192 -22.09 15.28 19.74
C LYS A 192 -23.49 14.82 20.14
N VAL A 193 -24.16 14.06 19.28
CA VAL A 193 -25.50 13.55 19.57
C VAL A 193 -25.46 12.49 20.68
N TYR A 194 -24.49 11.57 20.67
CA TYR A 194 -24.33 10.62 21.79
C TYR A 194 -23.93 11.31 23.08
N ASP A 195 -23.05 12.32 23.03
CA ASP A 195 -22.71 13.15 24.20
C ASP A 195 -23.93 13.86 24.78
N GLU A 196 -24.84 14.30 23.92
CA GLU A 196 -26.06 14.97 24.35
C GLU A 196 -27.02 14.02 25.08
N ILE A 197 -27.15 12.76 24.62
CA ILE A 197 -27.92 11.72 25.33
C ILE A 197 -27.34 11.51 26.73
N ILE A 198 -26.02 11.37 26.84
CA ILE A 198 -25.33 11.14 28.11
C ILE A 198 -25.50 12.36 29.04
N ARG A 199 -25.43 13.58 28.50
CA ARG A 199 -25.61 14.82 29.27
C ARG A 199 -27.02 14.97 29.80
N ARG A 200 -28.05 14.75 28.96
CA ARG A 200 -29.46 14.94 29.31
C ARG A 200 -29.99 13.83 30.23
N CYS A 201 -29.64 12.58 29.93
CA CYS A 201 -30.21 11.42 30.60
C CYS A 201 -29.26 10.81 31.64
N GLY A 202 -28.01 11.28 31.75
CA GLY A 202 -26.94 10.63 32.53
C GLY A 202 -27.24 10.35 34.01
N LYS A 203 -28.17 11.09 34.62
CA LYS A 203 -28.62 10.95 36.03
C LYS A 203 -29.96 10.24 36.19
N ALA A 204 -30.61 9.84 35.09
CA ALA A 204 -31.89 9.15 35.10
C ALA A 204 -31.82 7.83 35.89
N GLN A 205 -32.86 7.56 36.68
CA GLN A 205 -32.98 6.31 37.45
C GLN A 205 -33.83 5.26 36.72
N GLU A 206 -34.64 5.71 35.76
CA GLU A 206 -35.54 4.95 34.91
C GLU A 206 -34.76 3.92 34.08
N ILE A 207 -35.32 2.72 33.94
CA ILE A 207 -34.63 1.56 33.34
C ILE A 207 -34.42 1.80 31.85
N GLU A 208 -35.44 2.31 31.18
CA GLU A 208 -35.51 2.60 29.76
C GLU A 208 -34.46 3.66 29.37
N LEU A 209 -34.30 4.72 30.19
CA LEU A 209 -33.28 5.75 29.98
C LEU A 209 -31.86 5.19 30.22
N LYS A 210 -31.67 4.31 31.21
CA LYS A 210 -30.38 3.63 31.44
C LYS A 210 -29.97 2.79 30.24
N GLU A 211 -30.92 2.10 29.61
CA GLU A 211 -30.69 1.31 28.39
C GLU A 211 -30.22 2.21 27.24
N GLN A 212 -30.93 3.31 26.98
CA GLN A 212 -30.56 4.26 25.93
C GLN A 212 -29.15 4.86 26.14
N ILE A 213 -28.78 5.15 27.39
CA ILE A 213 -27.43 5.64 27.73
C ILE A 213 -26.37 4.57 27.44
N ALA A 214 -26.64 3.32 27.80
CA ALA A 214 -25.71 2.21 27.55
C ALA A 214 -25.49 2.02 26.05
N MET A 215 -26.56 2.01 25.25
CA MET A 215 -26.50 1.89 23.79
C MET A 215 -25.74 3.07 23.15
N ALA A 216 -26.01 4.30 23.59
CA ALA A 216 -25.31 5.50 23.10
C ALA A 216 -23.80 5.45 23.40
N LEU A 217 -23.41 5.06 24.62
CA LEU A 217 -22.01 4.88 24.99
C LEU A 217 -21.34 3.77 24.16
N ILE A 218 -21.99 2.63 23.97
CA ILE A 218 -21.45 1.51 23.17
C ILE A 218 -21.21 1.97 21.73
N ASN A 219 -22.19 2.62 21.10
CA ASN A 219 -22.06 3.10 19.72
C ASN A 219 -21.00 4.19 19.59
N LYS A 220 -20.93 5.11 20.56
CA LYS A 220 -19.85 6.10 20.64
C LYS A 220 -18.48 5.42 20.75
N GLY A 221 -18.34 4.41 21.60
CA GLY A 221 -17.10 3.64 21.76
C GLY A 221 -16.69 2.91 20.47
N VAL A 222 -17.65 2.28 19.78
CA VAL A 222 -17.43 1.63 18.47
C VAL A 222 -16.98 2.66 17.43
N LEU A 223 -17.60 3.84 17.39
CA LEU A 223 -17.21 4.93 16.50
C LEU A 223 -15.79 5.43 16.80
N MET A 224 -15.43 5.64 18.07
CA MET A 224 -14.05 5.99 18.45
C MET A 224 -13.05 4.94 17.98
N GLY A 225 -13.41 3.65 18.08
CA GLY A 225 -12.62 2.55 17.53
C GLY A 225 -12.47 2.61 16.01
N LYS A 226 -13.52 2.98 15.27
CA LYS A 226 -13.46 3.21 13.80
C LYS A 226 -12.54 4.39 13.45
N LEU A 227 -12.57 5.45 14.27
CA LEU A 227 -11.71 6.63 14.13
C LEU A 227 -10.26 6.42 14.63
N LYS A 228 -9.90 5.18 15.00
CA LYS A 228 -8.59 4.81 15.58
C LYS A 228 -8.24 5.52 16.89
N ARG A 229 -9.23 6.08 17.59
CA ARG A 229 -9.10 6.67 18.94
C ARG A 229 -9.30 5.59 19.99
N PHE A 230 -8.40 4.60 19.99
CA PHE A 230 -8.58 3.35 20.72
C PHE A 230 -8.63 3.53 22.25
N GLU A 231 -7.81 4.42 22.81
CA GLU A 231 -7.79 4.72 24.25
C GLU A 231 -9.12 5.27 24.74
N GLU A 232 -9.72 6.17 23.96
CA GLU A 232 -11.01 6.77 24.29
C GLU A 232 -12.13 5.74 24.16
N ALA A 233 -12.11 4.92 23.12
CA ALA A 233 -13.05 3.81 22.97
C ALA A 233 -13.03 2.87 24.18
N VAL A 234 -11.82 2.47 24.63
CA VAL A 234 -11.66 1.61 25.81
C VAL A 234 -12.21 2.27 27.08
N LYS A 235 -11.90 3.56 27.31
CA LYS A 235 -12.44 4.32 28.45
C LYS A 235 -13.97 4.38 28.44
N ILE A 236 -14.58 4.57 27.28
CA ILE A 236 -16.04 4.59 27.12
C ILE A 236 -16.65 3.23 27.45
N PHE A 237 -16.05 2.13 26.97
CA PHE A 237 -16.54 0.79 27.33
C PHE A 237 -16.37 0.49 28.83
N ASP A 238 -15.26 0.93 29.44
CA ASP A 238 -15.05 0.83 30.89
C ASP A 238 -16.11 1.60 31.69
N GLU A 239 -16.56 2.75 31.18
CA GLU A 239 -17.66 3.51 31.77
C GLU A 239 -18.96 2.71 31.77
N VAL A 240 -19.34 2.09 30.64
CA VAL A 240 -20.54 1.24 30.55
C VAL A 240 -20.45 0.08 31.54
N ILE A 241 -19.31 -0.62 31.55
CA ILE A 241 -19.08 -1.79 32.40
C ILE A 241 -19.19 -1.41 33.88
N LYS A 242 -18.57 -0.29 34.28
CA LYS A 242 -18.59 0.20 35.66
C LYS A 242 -19.99 0.69 36.06
N LYS A 243 -20.64 1.49 35.22
CA LYS A 243 -21.92 2.12 35.53
C LYS A 243 -23.06 1.09 35.68
N PHE A 244 -23.00 0.00 34.92
CA PHE A 244 -24.06 -1.02 34.90
C PHE A 244 -23.62 -2.40 35.43
N HIS A 245 -22.52 -2.48 36.18
CA HIS A 245 -21.95 -3.76 36.64
C HIS A 245 -22.92 -4.65 37.45
N ASP A 246 -23.76 -4.05 38.28
CA ASP A 246 -24.69 -4.75 39.19
C ASP A 246 -26.13 -4.84 38.65
N THR A 247 -26.33 -4.58 37.36
CA THR A 247 -27.68 -4.59 36.79
C THR A 247 -28.32 -5.99 36.81
N LYS A 248 -29.62 -6.04 37.12
CA LYS A 248 -30.43 -7.27 37.09
C LYS A 248 -31.27 -7.39 35.82
N THR A 249 -31.46 -6.31 35.06
CA THR A 249 -32.27 -6.30 33.84
C THR A 249 -31.54 -7.02 32.70
N ALA A 250 -32.28 -7.78 31.89
CA ALA A 250 -31.70 -8.59 30.81
C ALA A 250 -31.01 -7.68 29.77
N GLU A 251 -31.69 -6.60 29.38
CA GLU A 251 -31.26 -5.65 28.36
C GLU A 251 -29.96 -4.94 28.76
N LEU A 252 -29.81 -4.54 30.03
CA LEU A 252 -28.56 -3.92 30.48
C LEU A 252 -27.43 -4.93 30.64
N LYS A 253 -27.71 -6.20 31.00
CA LYS A 253 -26.67 -7.25 30.97
C LYS A 253 -26.15 -7.45 29.55
N GLU A 254 -27.04 -7.47 28.56
CA GLU A 254 -26.68 -7.59 27.14
C GLU A 254 -25.79 -6.43 26.69
N ASN A 255 -26.12 -5.20 27.10
CA ASN A 255 -25.30 -4.02 26.83
C ASN A 255 -23.92 -4.10 27.48
N VAL A 256 -23.82 -4.53 28.74
CA VAL A 256 -22.53 -4.73 29.44
C VAL A 256 -21.69 -5.81 28.76
N ALA A 257 -22.30 -6.93 28.38
CA ALA A 257 -21.61 -7.99 27.64
C ALA A 257 -21.12 -7.49 26.27
N THR A 258 -21.92 -6.70 25.57
CA THR A 258 -21.56 -6.08 24.28
C THR A 258 -20.40 -5.09 24.44
N ALA A 259 -20.37 -4.29 25.52
CA ALA A 259 -19.27 -3.39 25.82
C ALA A 259 -17.95 -4.15 26.08
N LEU A 260 -17.99 -5.24 26.85
CA LEU A 260 -16.82 -6.11 27.08
C LEU A 260 -16.29 -6.74 25.79
N LEU A 261 -17.19 -7.24 24.93
CA LEU A 261 -16.84 -7.80 23.62
C LEU A 261 -16.15 -6.74 22.75
N ASN A 262 -16.75 -5.55 22.62
CA ASN A 262 -16.21 -4.47 21.79
C ASN A 262 -14.90 -3.89 22.36
N LYS A 263 -14.75 -3.83 23.69
CA LYS A 263 -13.49 -3.49 24.36
C LYS A 263 -12.38 -4.45 23.95
N GLY A 264 -12.64 -5.75 23.98
CA GLY A 264 -11.70 -6.77 23.52
C GLY A 264 -11.29 -6.56 22.05
N ILE A 265 -12.26 -6.36 21.15
CA ILE A 265 -12.01 -6.14 19.71
C ILE A 265 -11.17 -4.88 19.47
N VAL A 266 -11.44 -3.79 20.20
CA VAL A 266 -10.65 -2.56 20.08
C VAL A 266 -9.21 -2.75 20.59
N LEU A 267 -9.04 -3.46 21.71
CA LEU A 267 -7.72 -3.78 22.25
C LEU A 267 -6.91 -4.69 21.31
N GLU A 268 -7.57 -5.62 20.60
CA GLU A 268 -6.93 -6.40 19.53
C GLU A 268 -6.40 -5.52 18.40
N LYS A 269 -7.20 -4.55 17.94
CA LYS A 269 -6.78 -3.59 16.89
C LYS A 269 -5.62 -2.69 17.33
N LYS A 270 -5.47 -2.47 18.64
CA LYS A 270 -4.34 -1.77 19.26
C LYS A 270 -3.15 -2.70 19.56
N GLU A 271 -3.23 -3.98 19.16
CA GLU A 271 -2.23 -5.04 19.42
C GLU A 271 -2.01 -5.37 20.91
N LYS A 272 -2.88 -4.88 21.80
CA LYS A 272 -2.85 -5.12 23.24
C LYS A 272 -3.51 -6.46 23.59
N THR A 273 -2.80 -7.52 23.26
CA THR A 273 -3.33 -8.89 23.26
C THR A 273 -3.77 -9.37 24.65
N GLU A 274 -2.94 -9.24 25.68
CA GLU A 274 -3.31 -9.74 27.01
C GLU A 274 -4.47 -8.96 27.64
N GLU A 275 -4.56 -7.64 27.38
CA GLU A 275 -5.71 -6.83 27.81
C GLU A 275 -6.99 -7.23 27.07
N ALA A 276 -6.91 -7.53 25.76
CA ALA A 276 -8.04 -8.03 25.00
C ALA A 276 -8.52 -9.39 25.52
N VAL A 277 -7.58 -10.30 25.79
CA VAL A 277 -7.85 -11.62 26.39
C VAL A 277 -8.54 -11.46 27.75
N ALA A 278 -8.06 -10.55 28.60
CA ALA A 278 -8.65 -10.27 29.91
C ALA A 278 -10.10 -9.76 29.80
N ALA A 279 -10.42 -8.90 28.82
CA ALA A 279 -11.78 -8.42 28.60
C ALA A 279 -12.74 -9.58 28.21
N TYR A 280 -12.30 -10.50 27.36
CA TYR A 280 -13.09 -11.68 27.01
C TYR A 280 -13.23 -12.67 28.17
N GLU A 281 -12.20 -12.81 29.01
CA GLU A 281 -12.25 -13.62 30.23
C GLU A 281 -13.23 -13.07 31.25
N GLU A 282 -13.27 -11.75 31.42
CA GLU A 282 -14.22 -11.08 32.28
C GLU A 282 -15.66 -11.32 31.80
N LEU A 283 -15.92 -11.20 30.51
CA LEU A 283 -17.23 -11.48 29.90
C LEU A 283 -17.67 -12.93 30.16
N ASP A 284 -16.79 -13.88 29.88
CA ASP A 284 -17.05 -15.31 30.10
C ASP A 284 -17.24 -15.64 31.60
N LYS A 285 -16.49 -14.98 32.50
CA LYS A 285 -16.66 -15.14 33.95
C LYS A 285 -18.02 -14.66 34.42
N ARG A 286 -18.50 -13.52 33.90
CA ARG A 286 -19.79 -12.93 34.30
C ARG A 286 -20.99 -13.67 33.72
N TYR A 287 -20.92 -14.06 32.44
CA TYR A 287 -22.09 -14.52 31.68
C TYR A 287 -21.94 -15.93 31.10
N GLY A 288 -20.82 -16.63 31.32
CA GLY A 288 -20.52 -17.89 30.64
C GLY A 288 -21.43 -19.08 30.96
N ASN A 289 -22.26 -18.98 32.00
CA ASN A 289 -23.24 -19.99 32.42
C ASN A 289 -24.69 -19.47 32.35
N THR A 290 -24.94 -18.39 31.59
CA THR A 290 -26.29 -17.84 31.43
C THR A 290 -27.17 -18.77 30.60
N GLU A 291 -28.48 -18.80 30.89
CA GLU A 291 -29.50 -19.43 30.04
C GLU A 291 -30.11 -18.46 29.01
N GLU A 292 -29.86 -17.15 29.17
CA GLU A 292 -30.37 -16.08 28.30
C GLU A 292 -29.74 -16.19 26.90
N LYS A 293 -30.57 -16.34 25.86
CA LYS A 293 -30.12 -16.65 24.48
C LYS A 293 -29.17 -15.60 23.91
N VAL A 294 -29.50 -14.32 24.05
CA VAL A 294 -28.69 -13.23 23.50
C VAL A 294 -27.32 -13.16 24.19
N LEU A 295 -27.27 -13.33 25.51
CA LEU A 295 -26.00 -13.39 26.24
C LEU A 295 -25.17 -14.61 25.84
N LYS A 296 -25.77 -15.78 25.61
CA LYS A 296 -25.05 -16.96 25.08
C LYS A 296 -24.40 -16.64 23.73
N GLU A 297 -25.10 -15.96 22.83
CA GLU A 297 -24.56 -15.53 21.53
C GLU A 297 -23.34 -14.60 21.70
N ILE A 298 -23.41 -13.62 22.61
CA ILE A 298 -22.33 -12.67 22.87
C ILE A 298 -21.11 -13.37 23.49
N VAL A 299 -21.33 -14.25 24.48
CA VAL A 299 -20.27 -15.04 25.12
C VAL A 299 -19.55 -15.92 24.10
N ALA A 300 -20.29 -16.63 23.25
CA ALA A 300 -19.70 -17.49 22.24
C ALA A 300 -18.87 -16.68 21.23
N ALA A 301 -19.35 -15.52 20.79
CA ALA A 301 -18.57 -14.61 19.94
C ALA A 301 -17.27 -14.14 20.61
N ALA A 302 -17.34 -13.73 21.88
CA ALA A 302 -16.18 -13.30 22.65
C ALA A 302 -15.12 -14.40 22.80
N LEU A 303 -15.55 -15.64 23.08
CA LEU A 303 -14.65 -16.78 23.17
C LEU A 303 -14.02 -17.14 21.82
N ILE A 304 -14.75 -17.02 20.71
CA ILE A 304 -14.17 -17.20 19.37
C ILE A 304 -13.08 -16.15 19.11
N ASN A 305 -13.36 -14.86 19.37
CA ASN A 305 -12.38 -13.79 19.20
C ASN A 305 -11.16 -13.95 20.12
N LYS A 306 -11.37 -14.38 21.37
CA LYS A 306 -10.29 -14.76 22.29
C LYS A 306 -9.42 -15.87 21.71
N GLY A 307 -10.04 -16.93 21.18
CA GLY A 307 -9.32 -18.03 20.55
C GLY A 307 -8.50 -17.57 19.34
N GLU A 308 -9.06 -16.69 18.50
CA GLU A 308 -8.37 -16.16 17.32
C GLU A 308 -7.17 -15.29 17.72
N THR A 309 -7.34 -14.45 18.73
CA THR A 309 -6.28 -13.62 19.32
C THR A 309 -5.13 -14.46 19.83
N LEU A 310 -5.42 -15.51 20.60
CA LEU A 310 -4.41 -16.45 21.09
C LEU A 310 -3.71 -17.17 19.93
N SER A 311 -4.45 -17.57 18.90
CA SER A 311 -3.89 -18.25 17.73
C SER A 311 -2.96 -17.34 16.92
N ARG A 312 -3.32 -16.05 16.74
CA ARG A 312 -2.46 -15.05 16.06
C ARG A 312 -1.13 -14.83 16.77
N LYS A 313 -1.07 -15.03 18.10
CA LYS A 313 0.17 -14.97 18.89
C LYS A 313 0.89 -16.32 19.01
N GLY A 314 0.50 -17.33 18.24
CA GLY A 314 1.12 -18.67 18.27
C GLY A 314 0.73 -19.53 19.47
N ARG A 315 -0.16 -19.06 20.36
CA ARG A 315 -0.67 -19.80 21.54
C ARG A 315 -1.78 -20.78 21.13
N HIS A 316 -1.52 -21.62 20.13
CA HIS A 316 -2.52 -22.52 19.53
C HIS A 316 -3.13 -23.50 20.54
N LYS A 317 -2.36 -23.99 21.51
CA LYS A 317 -2.86 -24.89 22.58
C LYS A 317 -3.94 -24.21 23.43
N ASP A 318 -3.74 -22.94 23.79
CA ASP A 318 -4.70 -22.17 24.57
C ASP A 318 -5.92 -21.82 23.72
N ALA A 319 -5.73 -21.43 22.46
CA ALA A 319 -6.81 -21.19 21.52
C ALA A 319 -7.73 -22.42 21.37
N ILE A 320 -7.16 -23.61 21.23
CA ILE A 320 -7.92 -24.87 21.14
C ILE A 320 -8.75 -25.13 22.41
N LYS A 321 -8.21 -24.85 23.61
CA LYS A 321 -8.97 -24.96 24.87
C LYS A 321 -10.19 -24.03 24.85
N VAL A 322 -10.02 -22.81 24.36
CA VAL A 322 -11.11 -21.83 24.25
C VAL A 322 -12.17 -22.27 23.24
N TYR A 323 -11.77 -22.73 22.05
CA TYR A 323 -12.72 -23.25 21.05
C TYR A 323 -13.48 -24.49 21.56
N ASN A 324 -12.81 -25.39 22.27
CA ASN A 324 -13.47 -26.54 22.90
C ASN A 324 -14.56 -26.11 23.90
N LYS A 325 -14.34 -24.99 24.61
CA LYS A 325 -15.31 -24.45 25.56
C LYS A 325 -16.60 -24.02 24.85
N VAL A 326 -16.49 -23.32 23.71
CA VAL A 326 -17.64 -22.93 22.87
C VAL A 326 -18.36 -24.17 22.34
N ILE A 327 -17.62 -25.10 21.75
CA ILE A 327 -18.19 -26.33 21.19
C ILE A 327 -18.93 -27.12 22.28
N HIS A 328 -18.35 -27.27 23.47
CA HIS A 328 -18.96 -28.05 24.54
C HIS A 328 -20.23 -27.41 25.10
N ARG A 329 -20.21 -26.09 25.34
CA ARG A 329 -21.37 -25.38 25.91
C ARG A 329 -22.52 -25.20 24.92
N CYS A 330 -22.21 -25.06 23.63
CA CYS A 330 -23.18 -24.65 22.63
C CYS A 330 -23.54 -25.77 21.63
N ARG A 331 -22.96 -26.98 21.70
CA ARG A 331 -23.21 -28.08 20.74
C ARG A 331 -24.68 -28.50 20.60
N ASN A 332 -25.46 -28.36 21.66
CA ASN A 332 -26.86 -28.79 21.71
C ASN A 332 -27.83 -27.59 21.61
N ASP A 333 -27.33 -26.39 21.32
CA ASP A 333 -28.18 -25.21 21.19
C ASP A 333 -28.80 -25.18 19.78
N ASP A 334 -30.13 -25.01 19.72
CA ASP A 334 -30.85 -25.02 18.47
C ASP A 334 -30.88 -23.68 17.73
N THR A 335 -30.37 -22.62 18.34
CA THR A 335 -30.34 -21.27 17.78
C THR A 335 -29.38 -21.20 16.59
N GLU A 336 -29.88 -20.73 15.44
CA GLU A 336 -29.12 -20.69 14.18
C GLU A 336 -27.78 -19.93 14.30
N LYS A 337 -27.79 -18.77 14.96
CA LYS A 337 -26.57 -17.98 15.19
C LYS A 337 -25.54 -18.74 16.02
N ILE A 338 -25.99 -19.43 17.08
CA ILE A 338 -25.11 -20.21 17.95
C ILE A 338 -24.55 -21.42 17.19
N LYS A 339 -25.37 -22.10 16.37
CA LYS A 339 -24.90 -23.16 15.46
C LYS A 339 -23.80 -22.65 14.54
N ILE A 340 -23.97 -21.47 13.92
CA ILE A 340 -22.94 -20.84 13.08
C ILE A 340 -21.66 -20.54 13.88
N GLN A 341 -21.78 -20.04 15.11
CA GLN A 341 -20.63 -19.79 15.98
C GLN A 341 -19.91 -21.09 16.38
N VAL A 342 -20.64 -22.17 16.66
CA VAL A 342 -20.05 -23.51 16.89
C VAL A 342 -19.30 -23.98 15.65
N ALA A 343 -19.86 -23.76 14.44
CA ALA A 343 -19.17 -24.07 13.19
C ALA A 343 -17.88 -23.24 13.01
N MET A 344 -17.90 -21.95 13.37
CA MET A 344 -16.71 -21.09 13.38
C MET A 344 -15.65 -21.60 14.37
N ALA A 345 -16.06 -21.95 15.60
CA ALA A 345 -15.16 -22.51 16.61
C ALA A 345 -14.53 -23.85 16.16
N LEU A 346 -15.32 -24.73 15.53
CA LEU A 346 -14.83 -25.97 14.92
C LEU A 346 -13.81 -25.68 13.81
N SER A 347 -14.10 -24.73 12.92
CA SER A 347 -13.18 -24.34 11.84
C SER A 347 -11.89 -23.73 12.38
N ASN A 348 -11.97 -22.79 13.32
CA ASN A 348 -10.79 -22.15 13.88
C ASN A 348 -9.94 -23.13 14.71
N LYS A 349 -10.57 -24.09 15.41
CA LYS A 349 -9.87 -25.21 16.03
C LYS A 349 -9.17 -26.08 14.99
N GLY A 350 -9.83 -26.39 13.87
CA GLY A 350 -9.26 -27.13 12.76
C GLY A 350 -8.04 -26.41 12.17
N LEU A 351 -8.12 -25.10 11.96
CA LEU A 351 -7.00 -24.28 11.48
C LEU A 351 -5.83 -24.28 12.47
N ALA A 352 -6.09 -24.18 13.78
CA ALA A 352 -5.04 -24.27 14.80
C ALA A 352 -4.34 -25.65 14.85
N LEU A 353 -4.94 -26.69 14.25
CA LEU A 353 -4.41 -28.05 14.16
C LEU A 353 -3.83 -28.40 12.78
N SER A 354 -4.08 -27.60 11.75
CA SER A 354 -3.84 -27.99 10.34
C SER A 354 -2.38 -28.30 10.02
N ASP A 355 -1.44 -27.67 10.73
CA ASP A 355 -0.02 -27.81 10.43
C ASP A 355 0.59 -29.09 10.99
N LYS A 356 0.03 -29.62 12.07
CA LYS A 356 0.57 -30.80 12.79
C LYS A 356 -0.33 -32.03 12.74
N LYS A 357 -1.63 -31.84 12.51
CA LYS A 357 -2.66 -32.87 12.60
C LYS A 357 -3.73 -32.67 11.53
N GLN A 358 -3.34 -32.81 10.27
CA GLN A 358 -4.19 -32.58 9.10
C GLN A 358 -5.50 -33.40 9.16
N GLU A 359 -5.44 -34.64 9.65
CA GLU A 359 -6.62 -35.52 9.75
C GLU A 359 -7.65 -35.07 10.78
N GLU A 360 -7.19 -34.65 11.96
CA GLU A 360 -8.06 -34.08 12.98
C GLU A 360 -8.65 -32.75 12.48
N ALA A 361 -7.85 -31.93 11.79
CA ALA A 361 -8.31 -30.67 11.20
C ALA A 361 -9.41 -30.89 10.15
N ILE A 362 -9.22 -31.85 9.24
CA ILE A 362 -10.23 -32.19 8.21
C ILE A 362 -11.54 -32.65 8.86
N LYS A 363 -11.49 -33.53 9.88
CA LYS A 363 -12.71 -33.96 10.62
C LYS A 363 -13.46 -32.77 11.24
N LEU A 364 -12.73 -31.79 11.78
CA LEU A 364 -13.31 -30.57 12.35
C LEU A 364 -13.94 -29.69 11.27
N PHE A 365 -13.29 -29.54 10.11
CA PHE A 365 -13.87 -28.83 8.97
C PHE A 365 -15.13 -29.54 8.43
N ASP A 366 -15.15 -30.87 8.39
CA ASP A 366 -16.34 -31.65 8.02
C ASP A 366 -17.51 -31.37 8.95
N MET A 367 -17.27 -31.35 10.26
CA MET A 367 -18.29 -30.99 11.26
C MET A 367 -18.79 -29.55 11.06
N ALA A 368 -17.88 -28.60 10.82
CA ALA A 368 -18.23 -27.20 10.57
C ALA A 368 -19.07 -27.04 9.28
N LEU A 369 -18.73 -27.75 8.21
CA LEU A 369 -19.45 -27.72 6.93
C LEU A 369 -20.81 -28.42 6.99
N LYS A 370 -20.98 -29.43 7.86
CA LYS A 370 -22.31 -30.02 8.14
C LYS A 370 -23.27 -28.99 8.74
N ILE A 371 -22.75 -28.09 9.58
CA ILE A 371 -23.55 -27.03 10.21
C ILE A 371 -23.76 -25.86 9.24
N ASN A 372 -22.69 -25.36 8.60
CA ASN A 372 -22.77 -24.25 7.66
C ASN A 372 -22.07 -24.59 6.32
N PRO A 373 -22.78 -25.24 5.39
CA PRO A 373 -22.22 -25.65 4.09
C PRO A 373 -21.94 -24.46 3.16
N LYS A 374 -22.46 -23.26 3.45
CA LYS A 374 -22.22 -22.04 2.67
C LYS A 374 -21.00 -21.26 3.16
N ASN A 375 -20.23 -21.78 4.11
CA ASN A 375 -19.02 -21.10 4.57
C ASN A 375 -17.82 -21.39 3.66
N ALA A 376 -17.55 -20.46 2.73
CA ALA A 376 -16.49 -20.57 1.75
C ALA A 376 -15.08 -20.65 2.35
N THR A 377 -14.85 -19.97 3.49
CA THR A 377 -13.56 -20.00 4.21
C THR A 377 -13.25 -21.42 4.72
N VAL A 378 -14.26 -22.13 5.24
CA VAL A 378 -14.10 -23.50 5.75
C VAL A 378 -13.77 -24.46 4.61
N TRP A 379 -14.45 -24.35 3.46
CA TRP A 379 -14.12 -25.12 2.25
C TRP A 379 -12.67 -24.87 1.80
N ARG A 380 -12.22 -23.61 1.80
CA ARG A 380 -10.83 -23.25 1.46
C ARG A 380 -9.82 -23.82 2.47
N ASN A 381 -10.11 -23.77 3.77
CA ASN A 381 -9.20 -24.30 4.80
C ASN A 381 -9.10 -25.84 4.75
N ARG A 382 -10.21 -26.53 4.49
CA ARG A 382 -10.22 -27.99 4.26
C ARG A 382 -9.46 -28.36 2.98
N SER A 383 -9.67 -27.59 1.91
CA SER A 383 -8.95 -27.73 0.65
C SER A 383 -7.42 -27.64 0.81
N ILE A 384 -6.93 -26.66 1.58
CA ILE A 384 -5.49 -26.53 1.88
C ILE A 384 -4.99 -27.69 2.74
N SER A 385 -5.78 -28.16 3.71
CA SER A 385 -5.40 -29.29 4.56
C SER A 385 -5.32 -30.61 3.77
N GLU A 386 -6.25 -30.85 2.84
CA GLU A 386 -6.19 -31.99 1.92
C GLU A 386 -5.04 -31.84 0.91
N TYR A 387 -4.71 -30.63 0.46
CA TYR A 387 -3.52 -30.35 -0.37
C TYR A 387 -2.23 -30.71 0.38
N ASN A 388 -2.08 -30.26 1.63
CA ASN A 388 -0.91 -30.50 2.46
C ASN A 388 -0.69 -32.00 2.77
N ARG A 389 -1.77 -32.80 2.81
CA ARG A 389 -1.71 -34.27 2.95
C ARG A 389 -1.60 -35.01 1.60
N GLY A 390 -1.41 -34.28 0.49
CA GLY A 390 -1.22 -34.86 -0.85
C GLY A 390 -2.50 -35.30 -1.58
N ASN A 391 -3.68 -35.08 -1.01
CA ASN A 391 -4.97 -35.44 -1.63
C ASN A 391 -5.47 -34.32 -2.56
N LEU A 392 -4.79 -34.16 -3.69
CA LEU A 392 -5.09 -33.13 -4.69
C LEU A 392 -6.52 -33.23 -5.26
N LYS A 393 -7.10 -34.43 -5.31
CA LYS A 393 -8.47 -34.65 -5.82
C LYS A 393 -9.50 -33.99 -4.91
N ARG A 394 -9.49 -34.30 -3.62
CA ARG A 394 -10.41 -33.66 -2.64
C ARG A 394 -10.13 -32.19 -2.48
N SER A 395 -8.85 -31.80 -2.46
CA SER A 395 -8.46 -30.38 -2.41
C SER A 395 -9.10 -29.58 -3.54
N PHE A 396 -9.05 -30.09 -4.78
CA PHE A 396 -9.70 -29.47 -5.93
C PHE A 396 -11.23 -29.38 -5.80
N GLU A 397 -11.88 -30.46 -5.33
CA GLU A 397 -13.33 -30.48 -5.11
C GLU A 397 -13.77 -29.44 -4.07
N ASP A 398 -12.99 -29.28 -3.00
CA ASP A 398 -13.27 -28.34 -1.92
C ASP A 398 -13.09 -26.88 -2.33
N ILE A 399 -11.98 -26.54 -3.01
CA ILE A 399 -11.79 -25.17 -3.52
C ILE A 399 -12.82 -24.82 -4.59
N ARG A 400 -13.32 -25.84 -5.32
CA ARG A 400 -14.40 -25.68 -6.28
C ARG A 400 -15.74 -25.33 -5.60
N GLN A 401 -15.96 -25.72 -4.35
CA GLN A 401 -17.12 -25.24 -3.59
C GLN A 401 -16.90 -23.82 -3.07
N ALA A 402 -15.70 -23.53 -2.53
CA ALA A 402 -15.37 -22.19 -2.03
C ALA A 402 -15.54 -21.11 -3.13
N ILE A 403 -15.02 -21.37 -4.33
CA ILE A 403 -15.09 -20.41 -5.46
C ILE A 403 -16.51 -20.18 -5.97
N LYS A 404 -17.41 -21.18 -5.87
CA LYS A 404 -18.83 -20.99 -6.24
C LYS A 404 -19.53 -20.01 -5.31
N ILE A 405 -19.13 -19.99 -4.04
CA ILE A 405 -19.74 -19.14 -3.02
C ILE A 405 -19.16 -17.73 -3.07
N LYS A 406 -17.81 -17.60 -3.14
CA LYS A 406 -17.11 -16.31 -3.24
C LYS A 406 -16.08 -16.34 -4.39
N PRO A 407 -16.50 -16.01 -5.62
CA PRO A 407 -15.65 -16.10 -6.80
C PRO A 407 -14.42 -15.17 -6.75
N ASP A 408 -14.59 -13.94 -6.28
CA ASP A 408 -13.52 -12.93 -6.32
C ASP A 408 -12.44 -13.17 -5.25
N GLU A 409 -12.83 -13.66 -4.07
CA GLU A 409 -11.92 -13.89 -2.93
C GLU A 409 -10.98 -15.07 -3.19
N TYR A 410 -11.47 -16.15 -3.82
CA TYR A 410 -10.71 -17.41 -3.94
C TYR A 410 -10.19 -17.71 -5.34
N LYS A 411 -10.33 -16.78 -6.31
CA LYS A 411 -9.89 -16.98 -7.70
C LYS A 411 -8.41 -17.39 -7.81
N ASN A 412 -7.54 -16.73 -7.05
CA ASN A 412 -6.11 -17.01 -7.08
C ASN A 412 -5.77 -18.38 -6.47
N VAL A 413 -6.41 -18.75 -5.37
CA VAL A 413 -6.24 -20.08 -4.74
C VAL A 413 -6.80 -21.17 -5.65
N PHE A 414 -7.95 -20.95 -6.29
CA PHE A 414 -8.52 -21.86 -7.28
C PHE A 414 -7.60 -22.04 -8.49
N ARG A 415 -6.95 -20.97 -8.98
CA ARG A 415 -5.95 -21.05 -10.05
C ARG A 415 -4.71 -21.83 -9.62
N PHE A 416 -4.21 -21.61 -8.41
CA PHE A 416 -3.08 -22.35 -7.85
C PHE A 416 -3.39 -23.85 -7.78
N ILE A 417 -4.54 -24.23 -7.18
CA ILE A 417 -4.94 -25.63 -7.05
C ILE A 417 -5.24 -26.27 -8.41
N CYS A 418 -5.80 -25.54 -9.37
CA CYS A 418 -5.93 -26.00 -10.75
C CYS A 418 -4.56 -26.39 -11.33
N ARG A 419 -3.56 -25.50 -11.21
CA ARG A 419 -2.20 -25.74 -11.72
C ARG A 419 -1.55 -26.96 -11.06
N THR A 420 -1.61 -27.06 -9.73
CA THR A 420 -1.00 -28.19 -9.00
C THR A 420 -1.72 -29.51 -9.24
N ALA A 421 -3.02 -29.49 -9.49
CA ALA A 421 -3.80 -30.67 -9.84
C ALA A 421 -3.72 -31.04 -11.36
N GLY A 422 -2.88 -30.36 -12.14
CA GLY A 422 -2.74 -30.60 -13.59
C GLY A 422 -3.98 -30.24 -14.42
N ARG A 423 -4.82 -29.33 -13.92
CA ARG A 423 -6.08 -28.90 -14.55
C ARG A 423 -5.93 -27.51 -15.18
N ASN A 424 -6.56 -27.33 -16.35
CA ASN A 424 -6.62 -26.03 -17.00
C ASN A 424 -7.63 -25.11 -16.29
N PHE A 425 -7.13 -24.03 -15.68
CA PHE A 425 -7.95 -23.05 -14.95
C PHE A 425 -9.07 -22.46 -15.80
N GLU A 426 -8.79 -22.04 -17.04
CA GLU A 426 -9.78 -21.42 -17.93
C GLU A 426 -10.93 -22.39 -18.26
N LYS A 427 -10.60 -23.67 -18.47
CA LYS A 427 -11.60 -24.72 -18.73
C LYS A 427 -12.50 -24.95 -17.51
N GLU A 428 -11.93 -25.01 -16.31
CA GLU A 428 -12.71 -25.22 -15.08
C GLU A 428 -13.51 -23.96 -14.68
N TRP A 429 -12.96 -22.77 -14.90
CA TRP A 429 -13.65 -21.50 -14.71
C TRP A 429 -14.88 -21.37 -15.60
N LYS A 430 -14.75 -21.68 -16.89
CA LYS A 430 -15.85 -21.66 -17.85
C LYS A 430 -16.96 -22.67 -17.52
N LYS A 431 -16.62 -23.84 -16.95
CA LYS A 431 -17.61 -24.82 -16.47
C LYS A 431 -18.38 -24.31 -15.25
N LEU A 432 -17.72 -23.59 -14.34
CA LEU A 432 -18.32 -23.08 -13.12
C LEU A 432 -19.18 -21.84 -13.36
N PHE A 433 -18.75 -20.98 -14.29
CA PHE A 433 -19.41 -19.73 -14.61
C PHE A 433 -19.71 -19.65 -16.12
N PRO A 434 -20.59 -20.52 -16.66
CA PRO A 434 -20.86 -20.61 -18.10
C PRO A 434 -21.53 -19.36 -18.68
N LYS A 435 -22.21 -18.56 -17.84
CA LYS A 435 -22.77 -17.25 -18.20
C LYS A 435 -21.86 -16.07 -17.85
N ALA A 436 -20.70 -16.30 -17.21
CA ALA A 436 -19.68 -15.27 -17.10
C ALA A 436 -19.09 -15.10 -18.50
N LYS A 437 -19.74 -14.24 -19.31
CA LYS A 437 -19.08 -13.58 -20.42
C LYS A 437 -17.80 -13.00 -19.84
N ILE A 438 -16.65 -13.44 -20.34
CA ILE A 438 -15.45 -12.63 -20.28
C ILE A 438 -15.83 -11.36 -21.05
N LYS A 439 -16.33 -10.34 -20.34
CA LYS A 439 -16.70 -9.05 -20.90
C LYS A 439 -15.43 -8.21 -20.97
N GLU A 440 -14.67 -8.42 -22.02
CA GLU A 440 -13.88 -7.35 -22.62
C GLU A 440 -14.86 -6.42 -23.37
N ALA A 441 -15.42 -5.40 -22.69
CA ALA A 441 -16.21 -4.25 -23.22
C ALA A 441 -17.04 -3.60 -22.08
N LYS A 442 -17.06 -2.29 -21.78
CA LYS A 442 -16.46 -1.05 -22.33
C LYS A 442 -16.32 -0.06 -21.16
N ALA A 443 -15.15 0.56 -21.00
CA ALA A 443 -14.88 1.58 -19.98
C ALA A 443 -15.58 2.94 -20.26
N GLU A 444 -16.18 3.12 -21.44
CA GLU A 444 -16.73 4.40 -21.90
C GLU A 444 -18.14 4.72 -21.37
N GLU A 445 -18.99 3.72 -21.11
CA GLU A 445 -20.40 3.96 -20.66
C GLU A 445 -20.53 4.30 -19.17
N ARG A 446 -19.51 3.99 -18.36
CA ARG A 446 -19.43 4.38 -16.93
C ARG A 446 -18.54 5.59 -16.69
N LEU A 447 -18.03 6.22 -17.76
CA LEU A 447 -17.13 7.35 -17.69
C LEU A 447 -17.72 8.54 -16.89
N PRO A 448 -19.03 8.89 -16.97
CA PRO A 448 -19.57 10.01 -16.19
C PRO A 448 -19.65 9.75 -14.68
N GLU A 449 -20.02 8.54 -14.26
CA GLU A 449 -20.08 8.15 -12.84
C GLU A 449 -18.66 7.97 -12.25
N LEU A 450 -17.74 7.42 -13.04
CA LEU A 450 -16.32 7.32 -12.68
C LEU A 450 -15.66 8.71 -12.63
N GLN A 451 -16.01 9.62 -13.54
CA GLN A 451 -15.60 11.03 -13.51
C GLN A 451 -16.16 11.75 -12.29
N ALA A 452 -17.42 11.53 -11.91
CA ALA A 452 -18.02 12.12 -10.71
C ALA A 452 -17.35 11.59 -9.43
N PHE A 453 -17.03 10.30 -9.38
CA PHE A 453 -16.31 9.69 -8.27
C PHE A 453 -14.86 10.21 -8.18
N ILE A 454 -14.16 10.31 -9.32
CA ILE A 454 -12.80 10.88 -9.41
C ILE A 454 -12.80 12.38 -9.07
N VAL A 455 -13.82 13.15 -9.44
CA VAL A 455 -13.95 14.58 -9.09
C VAL A 455 -14.21 14.76 -7.58
N ASN A 456 -15.00 13.89 -6.96
CA ASN A 456 -15.23 13.93 -5.52
C ASN A 456 -13.99 13.47 -4.72
N LEU A 457 -13.25 12.49 -5.24
CA LEU A 457 -11.97 12.06 -4.67
C LEU A 457 -10.89 13.13 -4.84
N ARG A 458 -10.85 13.84 -5.98
CA ARG A 458 -10.00 15.02 -6.23
C ARG A 458 -10.35 16.22 -5.37
N LYS A 459 -11.61 16.38 -4.94
CA LYS A 459 -12.03 17.42 -3.98
C LYS A 459 -11.63 17.05 -2.55
N ALA A 460 -11.77 15.79 -2.17
CA ALA A 460 -11.45 15.30 -0.83
C ALA A 460 -9.94 15.24 -0.54
N TYR A 461 -9.12 14.95 -1.56
CA TYR A 461 -7.66 14.85 -1.47
C TYR A 461 -6.95 15.91 -2.31
N LYS A 462 -7.56 17.09 -2.47
CA LYS A 462 -7.07 18.11 -3.42
C LYS A 462 -5.61 18.51 -3.14
N LYS A 463 -5.22 18.60 -1.87
CA LYS A 463 -3.89 19.01 -1.46
C LYS A 463 -2.83 17.93 -1.76
N GLU A 464 -3.12 16.67 -1.45
CA GLU A 464 -2.25 15.53 -1.72
C GLU A 464 -2.21 15.17 -3.22
N ALA A 465 -3.34 15.32 -3.92
CA ALA A 465 -3.44 15.13 -5.35
C ALA A 465 -2.72 16.25 -6.11
N ASP A 466 -2.73 17.50 -5.64
CA ASP A 466 -1.98 18.60 -6.25
C ASP A 466 -0.46 18.42 -6.04
N GLU A 467 -0.01 17.91 -4.88
CA GLU A 467 1.39 17.52 -4.66
C GLU A 467 1.82 16.32 -5.52
N PHE A 468 0.98 15.29 -5.61
CA PHE A 468 1.23 14.12 -6.46
C PHE A 468 1.19 14.47 -7.95
N LEU A 469 0.25 15.31 -8.39
CA LEU A 469 0.14 15.76 -9.78
C LEU A 469 1.27 16.73 -10.16
N LYS A 470 1.78 17.54 -9.22
CA LYS A 470 2.99 18.34 -9.42
C LYS A 470 4.22 17.45 -9.62
N LYS A 471 4.42 16.46 -8.74
CA LYS A 471 5.48 15.44 -8.88
C LYS A 471 5.32 14.60 -10.15
N LYS A 472 4.09 14.23 -10.53
CA LYS A 472 3.79 13.47 -11.73
C LYS A 472 4.02 14.28 -13.01
N LYS A 473 3.66 15.56 -13.05
CA LYS A 473 3.99 16.46 -14.19
C LYS A 473 5.50 16.68 -14.31
N GLU A 474 6.20 16.82 -13.18
CA GLU A 474 7.67 16.88 -13.14
C GLU A 474 8.29 15.57 -13.66
N TRP A 475 7.76 14.40 -13.30
CA TRP A 475 8.22 13.09 -13.77
C TRP A 475 7.87 12.82 -15.24
N GLU A 476 6.67 13.17 -15.68
CA GLU A 476 6.24 13.06 -17.08
C GLU A 476 7.11 13.99 -17.95
N ASN A 477 7.45 15.20 -17.49
CA ASN A 477 8.39 16.09 -18.18
C ASN A 477 9.81 15.52 -18.25
N LYS A 478 10.34 14.97 -17.14
CA LYS A 478 11.66 14.30 -17.14
C LYS A 478 11.71 13.11 -18.09
N GLN A 479 10.66 12.29 -18.13
CA GLN A 479 10.57 11.15 -19.06
C GLN A 479 10.48 11.60 -20.54
N GLN A 480 9.78 12.71 -20.82
CA GLN A 480 9.75 13.29 -22.19
C GLN A 480 11.13 13.83 -22.60
N GLN A 481 11.85 14.50 -21.70
CA GLN A 481 13.23 14.96 -21.94
C GLN A 481 14.20 13.79 -22.17
N PHE A 482 14.10 12.72 -21.38
CA PHE A 482 14.99 11.57 -21.46
C PHE A 482 14.82 10.72 -22.74
N LEU A 483 13.62 10.77 -23.34
CA LEU A 483 13.27 10.09 -24.59
C LEU A 483 13.39 10.99 -25.84
N THR A 484 13.98 12.18 -25.69
CA THR A 484 14.17 13.12 -26.80
C THR A 484 15.22 12.57 -27.80
N PRO A 485 14.98 12.66 -29.13
CA PRO A 485 15.86 12.06 -30.13
C PRO A 485 17.27 12.63 -30.20
N GLU A 486 17.48 13.88 -29.76
CA GLU A 486 18.76 14.56 -29.79
C GLU A 486 19.62 14.19 -28.60
N SER A 487 20.91 13.96 -28.82
CA SER A 487 21.89 13.80 -27.76
C SER A 487 22.28 15.17 -27.20
N ASN A 488 22.53 15.24 -25.89
CA ASN A 488 23.19 16.40 -25.28
C ASN A 488 24.73 16.33 -25.38
N LEU A 489 25.28 15.20 -25.82
CA LEU A 489 26.72 14.94 -25.88
C LEU A 489 27.29 15.27 -27.26
N ASP A 490 28.38 16.02 -27.30
CA ASP A 490 29.09 16.35 -28.54
C ASP A 490 30.02 15.20 -28.95
N ASN A 491 29.95 14.81 -30.23
CA ASN A 491 30.76 13.76 -30.83
C ASN A 491 32.27 14.12 -30.90
N LYS A 492 32.63 15.38 -30.67
CA LYS A 492 34.02 15.83 -30.59
C LYS A 492 34.75 15.24 -29.38
N TYR A 493 34.06 15.02 -28.27
CA TYR A 493 34.69 14.63 -27.01
C TYR A 493 34.67 13.12 -26.78
N SER A 494 35.58 12.66 -25.93
CA SER A 494 35.61 11.28 -25.45
C SER A 494 35.56 11.31 -23.93
N VAL A 495 34.40 10.99 -23.35
CA VAL A 495 34.12 11.21 -21.93
C VAL A 495 33.88 9.87 -21.24
N PHE A 496 34.55 9.67 -20.10
CA PHE A 496 34.25 8.58 -19.18
C PHE A 496 33.51 9.15 -17.96
N MET A 497 32.42 8.49 -17.57
CA MET A 497 31.55 8.89 -16.46
C MET A 497 31.39 7.76 -15.46
N VAL A 498 31.51 8.10 -14.17
CA VAL A 498 31.17 7.22 -13.04
C VAL A 498 29.76 7.59 -12.56
N LEU A 499 28.80 6.67 -12.70
CA LEU A 499 27.36 6.90 -12.48
C LEU A 499 26.81 5.97 -11.38
N ARG A 500 27.57 5.82 -10.29
CA ARG A 500 27.30 4.87 -9.21
C ARG A 500 27.28 5.59 -7.86
N ARG A 501 26.30 5.23 -7.02
CA ARG A 501 26.25 5.56 -5.58
C ARG A 501 26.70 4.33 -4.76
N TRP A 502 27.03 4.54 -3.50
CA TRP A 502 27.93 3.65 -2.77
C TRP A 502 27.21 2.50 -2.07
N ASN A 503 27.34 1.29 -2.62
CA ASN A 503 27.38 0.04 -1.87
C ASN A 503 28.08 -1.07 -2.70
N SER A 504 28.91 -1.88 -2.04
CA SER A 504 29.39 -3.19 -2.57
C SER A 504 28.50 -4.34 -2.07
N TYR A 505 27.63 -4.07 -1.10
CA TYR A 505 26.74 -5.04 -0.49
C TYR A 505 25.36 -5.00 -1.13
N THR A 506 25.01 -6.06 -1.87
CA THR A 506 23.64 -6.33 -2.32
C THR A 506 22.99 -7.35 -1.38
N PRO A 507 22.21 -6.94 -0.36
CA PRO A 507 21.54 -7.90 0.51
C PRO A 507 20.54 -8.74 -0.29
N ALA A 508 20.53 -10.05 -0.05
CA ALA A 508 19.52 -10.94 -0.63
C ALA A 508 18.08 -10.56 -0.19
N ILE A 509 17.95 -9.88 0.95
CA ILE A 509 16.73 -9.26 1.47
C ILE A 509 17.11 -7.84 1.94
N PRO A 510 16.80 -6.78 1.18
CA PRO A 510 17.10 -5.42 1.60
C PRO A 510 16.33 -5.07 2.87
N THR A 511 17.05 -4.55 3.87
CA THR A 511 16.55 -4.23 5.21
C THR A 511 15.97 -2.82 5.28
N SER A 512 16.22 -1.97 4.26
CA SER A 512 15.61 -0.64 4.12
C SER A 512 15.44 -0.20 2.65
N ASP A 513 14.58 0.79 2.40
CA ASP A 513 14.45 1.43 1.07
C ASP A 513 15.70 2.24 0.69
N ARG A 514 16.52 2.67 1.66
CA ARG A 514 17.81 3.35 1.42
C ARG A 514 18.81 2.42 0.72
N GLU A 515 18.87 1.14 1.08
CA GLU A 515 19.79 0.15 0.49
C GLU A 515 19.50 -0.14 -1.00
N ARG A 516 18.23 -0.02 -1.43
CA ARG A 516 17.84 -0.17 -2.84
C ARG A 516 18.21 1.04 -3.71
N SER A 517 18.55 2.18 -3.11
CA SER A 517 18.77 3.46 -3.80
C SER A 517 20.24 3.80 -4.07
N LYS A 518 21.16 2.85 -3.84
CA LYS A 518 22.61 3.09 -3.77
C LYS A 518 23.46 2.24 -4.73
N GLY A 519 22.96 1.89 -5.92
CA GLY A 519 23.78 1.24 -6.97
C GLY A 519 24.24 2.21 -8.06
N GLY A 520 24.64 1.67 -9.22
CA GLY A 520 24.77 2.39 -10.48
C GLY A 520 25.73 1.72 -11.45
N GLY A 521 26.51 2.46 -12.23
CA GLY A 521 27.35 1.88 -13.29
C GLY A 521 28.35 2.86 -13.89
N TYR A 522 28.95 2.51 -15.02
CA TYR A 522 29.86 3.40 -15.76
C TYR A 522 29.31 3.71 -17.16
N PHE A 523 29.64 4.88 -17.68
CA PHE A 523 29.31 5.25 -19.06
C PHE A 523 30.53 5.82 -19.78
N LEU A 524 30.83 5.27 -20.95
CA LEU A 524 31.88 5.77 -21.85
C LEU A 524 31.23 6.30 -23.12
N TRP A 525 31.46 7.59 -23.42
CA TRP A 525 31.10 8.23 -24.68
C TRP A 525 32.34 8.43 -25.53
N HIS A 526 32.36 7.92 -26.75
CA HIS A 526 33.46 8.14 -27.69
C HIS A 526 32.94 8.34 -29.11
N LYS A 527 33.15 9.53 -29.68
CA LYS A 527 32.84 9.84 -31.09
C LYS A 527 31.41 9.45 -31.51
N GLY A 528 30.43 9.76 -30.67
CA GLY A 528 29.02 9.46 -30.96
C GLY A 528 28.60 8.02 -30.68
N LYS A 529 29.37 7.28 -29.89
CA LYS A 529 29.04 5.93 -29.42
C LYS A 529 29.12 5.85 -27.90
N GLY A 530 28.00 5.51 -27.27
CA GLY A 530 27.93 5.28 -25.83
C GLY A 530 28.04 3.81 -25.45
N PHE A 531 28.74 3.56 -24.35
CA PHE A 531 28.94 2.25 -23.74
C PHE A 531 28.51 2.33 -22.30
N VAL A 532 27.43 1.63 -21.96
CA VAL A 532 26.96 1.41 -20.60
C VAL A 532 27.66 0.16 -20.07
N ILE A 533 28.32 0.26 -18.91
CA ILE A 533 29.10 -0.83 -18.31
C ILE A 533 28.57 -1.06 -16.90
N ASP A 534 28.13 -2.28 -16.63
CA ASP A 534 27.60 -2.76 -15.35
C ASP A 534 26.52 -1.83 -14.73
N PRO A 535 25.40 -1.54 -15.44
CA PRO A 535 24.31 -0.74 -14.88
C PRO A 535 23.57 -1.52 -13.78
N GLY A 536 23.74 -1.12 -12.53
CA GLY A 536 22.98 -1.56 -11.35
C GLY A 536 21.97 -0.51 -10.85
N TYR A 537 21.39 -0.73 -9.67
CA TYR A 537 20.32 0.08 -9.10
C TYR A 537 20.53 1.60 -9.26
N ASN A 538 19.52 2.34 -9.71
CA ASN A 538 19.56 3.81 -9.91
C ASN A 538 20.51 4.30 -11.02
N PHE A 539 21.08 3.40 -11.84
CA PHE A 539 21.91 3.81 -12.99
C PHE A 539 21.19 4.80 -13.90
N LEU A 540 19.93 4.53 -14.26
CA LEU A 540 19.16 5.38 -15.18
C LEU A 540 18.92 6.79 -14.64
N GLU A 541 18.72 6.93 -13.32
CA GLU A 541 18.56 8.24 -12.67
C GLU A 541 19.88 9.01 -12.74
N ASN A 542 20.99 8.39 -12.32
CA ASN A 542 22.32 9.01 -12.38
C ASN A 542 22.74 9.36 -13.82
N PHE A 543 22.41 8.49 -14.78
CA PHE A 543 22.67 8.69 -16.21
C PHE A 543 21.89 9.89 -16.75
N HIS A 544 20.62 10.05 -16.37
CA HIS A 544 19.84 11.23 -16.75
C HIS A 544 20.34 12.51 -16.07
N GLU A 545 20.68 12.46 -14.78
CA GLU A 545 21.23 13.60 -14.03
C GLU A 545 22.57 14.06 -14.59
N ALA A 546 23.40 13.15 -15.10
CA ALA A 546 24.64 13.47 -15.83
C ALA A 546 24.40 14.07 -17.23
N GLY A 547 23.14 14.37 -17.58
CA GLY A 547 22.76 14.99 -18.84
C GLY A 547 22.64 14.04 -20.02
N CYS A 548 22.83 12.73 -19.81
CA CYS A 548 22.73 11.72 -20.86
C CYS A 548 21.27 11.32 -21.11
N ARG A 549 21.01 10.76 -22.29
CA ARG A 549 19.69 10.36 -22.77
C ARG A 549 19.71 8.94 -23.30
N ILE A 550 18.54 8.30 -23.40
CA ILE A 550 18.44 6.93 -23.91
C ILE A 550 19.01 6.77 -25.32
N CYS A 551 18.94 7.81 -26.14
CA CYS A 551 19.52 7.81 -27.49
C CYS A 551 21.06 7.69 -27.50
N ASP A 552 21.73 7.94 -26.37
CA ASP A 552 23.19 7.90 -26.22
C ASP A 552 23.72 6.48 -26.00
N ILE A 553 22.87 5.50 -25.68
CA ILE A 553 23.29 4.12 -25.39
C ILE A 553 23.41 3.34 -26.70
N ASP A 554 24.61 2.95 -27.12
CA ASP A 554 24.83 2.08 -28.29
C ASP A 554 25.26 0.66 -27.91
N ASN A 555 25.93 0.51 -26.76
CA ASN A 555 26.49 -0.76 -26.31
C ASN A 555 26.22 -0.92 -24.81
N ILE A 556 25.81 -2.11 -24.40
CA ILE A 556 25.59 -2.47 -23.00
C ILE A 556 26.51 -3.63 -22.67
N ILE A 557 27.31 -3.50 -21.61
CA ILE A 557 28.33 -4.45 -21.19
C ILE A 557 28.03 -4.88 -19.76
N LEU A 558 27.83 -6.19 -19.54
CA LEU A 558 27.73 -6.80 -18.22
C LEU A 558 28.93 -7.73 -18.01
N THR A 559 29.80 -7.35 -17.08
CA THR A 559 31.05 -8.03 -16.78
C THR A 559 30.87 -9.21 -15.83
N HIS A 560 29.81 -9.19 -15.02
CA HIS A 560 29.47 -10.21 -14.04
C HIS A 560 27.96 -10.29 -13.77
N ALA A 561 27.47 -11.42 -13.24
CA ALA A 561 26.05 -11.71 -13.05
C ALA A 561 25.55 -11.45 -11.62
N HIS A 562 25.31 -10.18 -11.27
CA HIS A 562 24.73 -9.78 -9.98
C HIS A 562 23.26 -9.35 -10.07
N ASN A 563 22.58 -9.33 -8.92
CA ASN A 563 21.13 -9.09 -8.84
C ASN A 563 20.76 -7.63 -9.09
N ASP A 564 21.62 -6.71 -8.69
CA ASP A 564 21.51 -5.27 -8.91
C ASP A 564 21.41 -4.90 -10.40
N HIS A 565 22.11 -5.61 -11.29
CA HIS A 565 22.04 -5.35 -12.73
C HIS A 565 20.68 -5.69 -13.37
N THR A 566 19.85 -6.49 -12.70
CA THR A 566 18.64 -7.07 -13.32
C THR A 566 17.59 -6.01 -13.64
N ILE A 567 17.31 -5.12 -12.68
CA ILE A 567 16.23 -4.14 -12.79
C ILE A 567 16.58 -3.06 -13.82
N ASP A 568 17.79 -2.51 -13.77
CA ASP A 568 18.22 -1.45 -14.67
C ASP A 568 18.48 -1.96 -16.09
N PHE A 569 18.99 -3.19 -16.26
CA PHE A 569 19.07 -3.81 -17.58
C PHE A 569 17.69 -3.98 -18.23
N GLU A 570 16.70 -4.51 -17.50
CA GLU A 570 15.30 -4.60 -17.98
C GLU A 570 14.70 -3.22 -18.30
N SER A 571 14.99 -2.23 -17.45
CA SER A 571 14.48 -0.87 -17.61
C SER A 571 15.10 -0.16 -18.82
N ILE A 572 16.41 -0.29 -19.06
CA ILE A 572 17.09 0.22 -20.27
C ILE A 572 16.45 -0.40 -21.52
N MET A 573 16.24 -1.72 -21.54
CA MET A 573 15.65 -2.41 -22.69
C MET A 573 14.21 -1.95 -22.96
N THR A 574 13.43 -1.73 -21.90
CA THR A 574 12.06 -1.20 -21.98
C THR A 574 12.03 0.22 -22.54
N LEU A 575 12.91 1.10 -22.03
CA LEU A 575 12.98 2.49 -22.48
C LEU A 575 13.50 2.63 -23.92
N LEU A 576 14.44 1.78 -24.35
CA LEU A 576 14.88 1.72 -25.75
C LEU A 576 13.73 1.32 -26.70
N ASN A 577 12.86 0.41 -26.27
CA ASN A 577 11.69 0.03 -27.05
C ASN A 577 10.69 1.19 -27.16
N GLU A 578 10.40 1.87 -26.04
CA GLU A 578 9.51 3.03 -26.00
C GLU A 578 10.07 4.21 -26.83
N TYR A 579 11.38 4.45 -26.77
CA TYR A 579 12.07 5.42 -27.62
C TYR A 579 11.85 5.13 -29.12
N ASN A 580 12.02 3.88 -29.53
CA ASN A 580 11.82 3.48 -30.93
C ASN A 580 10.37 3.61 -31.39
N LYS A 581 9.41 3.33 -30.52
CA LYS A 581 7.99 3.54 -30.82
C LYS A 581 7.69 5.02 -31.06
N ARG A 582 8.23 5.91 -30.23
CA ARG A 582 8.08 7.36 -30.41
C ARG A 582 8.73 7.87 -31.70
N LEU A 583 9.89 7.35 -32.06
CA LEU A 583 10.51 7.65 -33.36
C LEU A 583 9.60 7.25 -34.54
N GLU A 584 8.93 6.10 -34.46
CA GLU A 584 7.95 5.68 -35.48
C GLU A 584 6.72 6.61 -35.52
N GLU A 585 6.23 7.06 -34.37
CA GLU A 585 5.10 7.98 -34.28
C GLU A 585 5.43 9.37 -34.87
N VAL A 586 6.62 9.91 -34.60
CA VAL A 586 7.11 11.15 -35.21
C VAL A 586 7.26 10.97 -36.72
N LYS A 587 7.82 9.84 -37.17
CA LYS A 587 7.94 9.50 -38.59
C LYS A 587 6.60 9.46 -39.30
N ASN A 588 5.62 8.78 -38.73
CA ASN A 588 4.27 8.68 -39.30
C ASN A 588 3.53 10.02 -39.34
N LYS A 589 3.85 10.96 -38.43
CA LYS A 589 3.29 12.32 -38.44
C LYS A 589 3.97 13.21 -39.49
N GLU A 590 5.30 13.19 -39.58
CA GLU A 590 6.03 13.99 -40.57
C GLU A 590 5.77 13.53 -42.01
N GLU A 591 5.67 12.21 -42.26
CA GLU A 591 5.31 11.64 -43.56
C GLU A 591 3.89 12.03 -44.02
N LYS A 592 2.97 12.28 -43.08
CA LYS A 592 1.62 12.78 -43.39
C LYS A 592 1.58 14.28 -43.69
N THR A 593 2.61 15.04 -43.30
CA THR A 593 2.58 16.51 -43.34
C THR A 593 3.52 17.13 -44.37
N ALA A 594 4.51 16.39 -44.89
CA ALA A 594 5.48 16.94 -45.85
C ALA A 594 5.78 15.99 -47.03
N GLN A 595 5.68 16.51 -48.25
CA GLN A 595 6.18 15.92 -49.52
C GLN A 595 7.72 15.90 -49.64
N LYS A 596 8.45 15.79 -48.53
CA LYS A 596 9.92 15.69 -48.51
C LYS A 596 10.32 14.46 -47.72
N LYS A 597 11.18 13.62 -48.31
CA LYS A 597 11.89 12.52 -47.64
C LYS A 597 12.49 13.04 -46.34
N SER A 598 11.89 12.69 -45.21
CA SER A 598 12.35 13.08 -43.90
C SER A 598 13.62 12.27 -43.57
N ASN A 599 14.69 12.94 -43.16
CA ASN A 599 15.94 12.34 -42.70
C ASN A 599 15.78 11.77 -41.27
N ILE A 600 14.73 10.99 -41.04
CA ILE A 600 14.41 10.51 -39.69
C ILE A 600 15.30 9.32 -39.35
N ARG A 601 15.93 9.39 -38.17
CA ARG A 601 16.84 8.37 -37.63
C ARG A 601 16.18 6.99 -37.67
N THR A 602 16.92 5.99 -38.13
CA THR A 602 16.52 4.58 -38.06
C THR A 602 16.33 4.16 -36.60
N LYS A 603 15.54 3.08 -36.37
CA LYS A 603 15.36 2.52 -35.02
C LYS A 603 16.71 2.37 -34.33
N LYS A 604 16.82 2.89 -33.11
CA LYS A 604 17.99 2.71 -32.25
C LYS A 604 18.06 1.24 -31.85
N LYS A 605 19.18 0.63 -32.19
CA LYS A 605 19.53 -0.71 -31.75
C LYS A 605 20.82 -0.68 -30.95
N VAL A 606 20.93 -1.58 -29.99
CA VAL A 606 22.09 -1.70 -29.11
C VAL A 606 22.78 -3.04 -29.27
N ASN A 607 24.10 -3.05 -29.11
CA ASN A 607 24.87 -4.28 -28.96
C ASN A 607 24.95 -4.64 -27.48
N ILE A 608 24.80 -5.92 -27.16
CA ILE A 608 24.84 -6.42 -25.79
C ILE A 608 26.05 -7.34 -25.64
N TYR A 609 26.87 -7.11 -24.63
CA TYR A 609 28.06 -7.89 -24.31
C TYR A 609 27.88 -8.49 -22.92
N LEU A 610 27.83 -9.82 -22.82
CA LEU A 610 27.54 -10.51 -21.57
C LEU A 610 28.65 -11.52 -21.28
N ASN A 611 29.12 -11.57 -20.04
CA ASN A 611 29.83 -12.75 -19.57
C ASN A 611 28.88 -13.98 -19.58
N ASN A 612 29.44 -15.19 -19.46
CA ASN A 612 28.63 -16.42 -19.55
C ASN A 612 27.56 -16.51 -18.44
N GLY A 613 27.86 -16.02 -17.23
CA GLY A 613 26.92 -15.99 -16.10
C GLY A 613 25.72 -15.10 -16.39
N SER A 614 25.98 -13.89 -16.90
CA SER A 614 24.93 -12.93 -17.26
C SER A 614 24.13 -13.42 -18.45
N PHE A 615 24.77 -14.05 -19.44
CA PHE A 615 24.06 -14.67 -20.56
C PHE A 615 23.07 -15.73 -20.09
N MET A 616 23.48 -16.63 -19.19
CA MET A 616 22.58 -17.65 -18.63
C MET A 616 21.44 -17.01 -17.83
N LYS A 617 21.75 -16.01 -16.99
CA LYS A 617 20.78 -15.29 -16.17
C LYS A 617 19.73 -14.56 -16.99
N PHE A 618 20.15 -13.86 -18.05
CA PHE A 618 19.27 -13.03 -18.89
C PHE A 618 18.78 -13.75 -20.15
N SER A 619 19.11 -15.03 -20.35
CA SER A 619 18.73 -15.79 -21.54
C SER A 619 17.23 -15.73 -21.85
N GLY A 620 16.36 -15.84 -20.84
CA GLY A 620 14.91 -15.72 -20.99
C GLY A 620 14.42 -14.29 -21.30
N LEU A 621 15.14 -13.26 -20.86
CA LEU A 621 14.86 -11.85 -21.16
C LEU A 621 15.29 -11.49 -22.59
N LEU A 622 16.38 -12.10 -23.08
CA LEU A 622 16.91 -11.93 -24.44
C LEU A 622 16.06 -12.65 -25.51
N ASP A 623 15.19 -13.57 -25.10
CA ASP A 623 14.30 -14.37 -25.97
C ASP A 623 12.88 -13.77 -26.13
N LEU A 624 12.67 -12.51 -25.68
CA LEU A 624 11.39 -11.83 -25.81
C LEU A 624 11.07 -11.49 -27.29
N ARG A 625 9.80 -11.71 -27.67
CA ARG A 625 9.24 -11.78 -29.04
C ARG A 625 9.45 -10.59 -29.99
N ASP A 626 10.13 -9.50 -29.60
CA ASP A 626 10.33 -8.34 -30.48
C ASP A 626 11.81 -7.94 -30.54
N LYS A 627 12.57 -8.56 -31.46
CA LYS A 627 14.00 -8.32 -31.75
C LYS A 627 14.31 -6.92 -32.32
N LYS A 628 13.51 -5.90 -32.01
CA LYS A 628 13.58 -4.59 -32.69
C LYS A 628 14.65 -3.65 -32.15
N CYS A 629 15.13 -3.84 -30.92
CA CYS A 629 16.10 -2.96 -30.26
C CYS A 629 17.49 -3.60 -30.02
N ILE A 630 17.66 -4.91 -30.21
CA ILE A 630 18.97 -5.59 -30.07
C ILE A 630 19.55 -5.80 -31.48
N GLU A 631 20.76 -5.30 -31.72
CA GLU A 631 21.48 -5.54 -32.97
C GLU A 631 22.24 -6.87 -32.91
N LYS A 632 23.09 -7.06 -31.88
CA LYS A 632 23.90 -8.26 -31.67
C LYS A 632 24.12 -8.53 -30.19
N ILE A 633 24.28 -9.82 -29.85
CA ILE A 633 24.69 -10.27 -28.52
C ILE A 633 26.06 -10.94 -28.66
N TYR A 634 27.00 -10.53 -27.82
CA TYR A 634 28.37 -11.02 -27.76
C TYR A 634 28.63 -11.67 -26.41
N THR A 635 29.31 -12.81 -26.42
CA THR A 635 29.81 -13.45 -25.20
C THR A 635 31.21 -12.95 -24.88
N LEU A 636 31.39 -12.46 -23.65
CA LEU A 636 32.66 -11.98 -23.12
C LEU A 636 33.42 -13.16 -22.51
N ASN A 637 34.39 -13.68 -23.24
CA ASN A 637 35.34 -14.67 -22.71
C ASN A 637 36.73 -14.03 -22.60
N ALA A 638 37.43 -14.36 -21.51
CA ALA A 638 38.80 -13.89 -21.29
C ALA A 638 39.70 -14.17 -22.50
N GLY A 639 40.50 -13.17 -22.90
CA GLY A 639 41.39 -13.25 -24.05
C GLY A 639 40.77 -12.86 -25.39
N HIS A 640 39.45 -12.63 -25.45
CA HIS A 640 38.79 -12.12 -26.66
C HIS A 640 39.09 -10.64 -26.89
N ASP A 641 39.28 -10.26 -28.15
CA ASP A 641 39.45 -8.89 -28.60
C ASP A 641 38.27 -8.48 -29.49
N PHE A 642 37.63 -7.36 -29.14
CA PHE A 642 36.54 -6.75 -29.91
C PHE A 642 37.03 -5.43 -30.52
N SER A 643 36.68 -5.18 -31.78
CA SER A 643 36.89 -3.88 -32.42
C SER A 643 35.54 -3.20 -32.62
N VAL A 644 35.34 -2.05 -32.00
CA VAL A 644 34.11 -1.26 -32.16
C VAL A 644 34.45 -0.04 -33.03
N GLY A 645 34.24 -0.20 -34.33
CA GLY A 645 34.67 0.77 -35.34
C GLY A 645 36.20 0.83 -35.53
N LYS A 646 36.69 1.93 -36.11
CA LYS A 646 38.12 2.12 -36.43
C LYS A 646 38.96 2.70 -35.29
N HIS A 647 38.32 3.14 -34.21
CA HIS A 647 38.96 3.99 -33.19
C HIS A 647 38.88 3.42 -31.77
N LEU A 648 38.18 2.31 -31.55
CA LEU A 648 38.08 1.69 -30.22
C LEU A 648 38.26 0.18 -30.34
N LYS A 649 39.19 -0.36 -29.54
CA LYS A 649 39.38 -1.80 -29.33
C LYS A 649 39.14 -2.12 -27.86
N MET A 650 38.45 -3.22 -27.58
CA MET A 650 38.15 -3.70 -26.23
C MET A 650 38.69 -5.12 -26.10
N ARG A 651 39.63 -5.33 -25.19
CA ARG A 651 40.12 -6.65 -24.80
C ARG A 651 39.41 -7.09 -23.53
N VAL A 652 38.96 -8.34 -23.51
CA VAL A 652 38.38 -8.98 -22.33
C VAL A 652 39.48 -9.64 -21.53
N LEU A 653 39.57 -9.29 -20.26
CA LEU A 653 40.55 -9.80 -19.31
C LEU A 653 39.87 -10.81 -18.37
N PRO A 654 40.56 -11.87 -17.93
CA PRO A 654 40.06 -12.73 -16.86
C PRO A 654 40.01 -11.96 -15.53
N SER A 655 38.90 -12.14 -14.80
CA SER A 655 38.73 -11.78 -13.39
C SER A 655 38.01 -12.93 -12.66
N TYR A 656 37.86 -12.87 -11.34
CA TYR A 656 37.31 -13.98 -10.55
C TYR A 656 36.25 -13.54 -9.54
N HIS A 657 35.00 -13.97 -9.60
CA HIS A 657 33.94 -13.47 -8.72
C HIS A 657 32.90 -14.56 -8.44
N ASP A 658 32.51 -14.78 -7.18
CA ASP A 658 31.46 -15.76 -6.80
C ASP A 658 30.07 -15.22 -7.17
N GLU A 659 29.76 -15.27 -8.46
CA GLU A 659 28.47 -14.88 -9.02
C GLU A 659 27.40 -15.95 -8.73
N SER A 660 26.12 -15.56 -8.76
CA SER A 660 24.97 -16.40 -8.34
C SER A 660 24.86 -17.76 -9.05
N LEU A 661 25.55 -17.94 -10.19
CA LEU A 661 25.48 -19.12 -11.05
C LEU A 661 26.83 -19.83 -11.25
N SER A 662 27.98 -19.15 -11.02
CA SER A 662 29.32 -19.74 -11.18
C SER A 662 30.45 -18.85 -10.62
N ARG A 663 31.56 -19.46 -10.20
CA ARG A 663 32.71 -18.78 -9.56
C ARG A 663 33.76 -18.16 -10.49
N ASP A 664 33.78 -18.54 -11.76
CA ASP A 664 34.96 -18.33 -12.64
C ASP A 664 34.62 -17.52 -13.91
N GLN A 665 33.48 -16.84 -13.97
CA GLN A 665 32.95 -16.27 -15.22
C GLN A 665 33.00 -14.75 -15.33
N SER A 666 33.39 -14.03 -14.28
CA SER A 666 33.57 -12.57 -14.35
C SER A 666 34.71 -12.17 -15.29
N VAL A 667 34.63 -10.97 -15.87
CA VAL A 667 35.68 -10.44 -16.74
C VAL A 667 36.07 -8.99 -16.44
N GLY A 668 37.36 -8.66 -16.60
CA GLY A 668 37.85 -7.27 -16.68
C GLY A 668 37.84 -6.74 -18.12
N LEU A 669 38.00 -5.43 -18.30
CA LEU A 669 37.97 -4.80 -19.63
C LEU A 669 39.17 -3.87 -19.84
N PHE A 670 39.81 -3.99 -21.00
CA PHE A 670 40.88 -3.09 -21.42
C PHE A 670 40.56 -2.44 -22.76
N PHE A 671 40.30 -1.15 -22.73
CA PHE A 671 39.97 -0.35 -23.90
C PHE A 671 41.21 0.36 -24.43
N THR A 672 41.40 0.30 -25.74
CA THR A 672 42.36 1.12 -26.49
C THR A 672 41.59 2.06 -27.40
N ILE A 673 41.60 3.34 -27.08
CA ILE A 673 40.75 4.39 -27.66
C ILE A 673 41.62 5.39 -28.42
N ARG A 674 41.29 5.70 -29.67
CA ARG A 674 42.04 6.64 -30.51
C ARG A 674 41.36 8.01 -30.54
N THR A 675 41.87 8.92 -29.71
CA THR A 675 41.45 10.33 -29.61
C THR A 675 42.42 11.19 -30.45
N GLY A 676 42.00 11.59 -31.65
CA GLY A 676 42.86 12.35 -32.58
C GLY A 676 44.15 11.60 -32.96
N LYS A 677 45.31 12.22 -32.68
CA LYS A 677 46.66 11.64 -32.88
C LYS A 677 47.13 10.75 -31.71
N LYS A 678 46.43 10.76 -30.57
CA LYS A 678 46.82 10.03 -29.35
C LYS A 678 46.03 8.73 -29.21
N VAL A 679 46.61 7.77 -28.49
CA VAL A 679 45.96 6.52 -28.08
C VAL A 679 45.85 6.54 -26.56
N LYS A 680 44.62 6.39 -26.05
CA LYS A 680 44.28 6.37 -24.64
C LYS A 680 43.86 4.97 -24.23
N ARG A 681 44.33 4.51 -23.08
CA ARG A 681 44.13 3.16 -22.59
C ARG A 681 43.37 3.19 -21.27
N LEU A 682 42.18 2.60 -21.26
CA LEU A 682 41.31 2.53 -20.09
C LEU A 682 41.24 1.08 -19.61
N LEU A 683 41.54 0.85 -18.34
CA LEU A 683 41.50 -0.46 -17.70
C LEU A 683 40.43 -0.46 -16.62
N LEU A 684 39.44 -1.34 -16.71
CA LEU A 684 38.45 -1.58 -15.66
C LEU A 684 38.71 -2.95 -15.06
N THR A 685 38.93 -3.00 -13.75
CA THR A 685 39.25 -4.25 -13.05
C THR A 685 38.05 -5.16 -12.83
N SER A 686 36.81 -4.64 -12.95
CA SER A 686 35.60 -5.27 -12.41
C SER A 686 35.76 -5.53 -10.89
N ASP A 687 34.83 -6.27 -10.28
CA ASP A 687 34.68 -6.43 -8.82
C ASP A 687 35.90 -7.05 -8.14
N THR A 688 36.71 -7.79 -8.91
CA THR A 688 37.66 -8.75 -8.34
C THR A 688 39.04 -8.73 -8.94
N GLY A 689 39.42 -7.68 -9.68
CA GLY A 689 40.82 -7.49 -10.05
C GLY A 689 41.35 -8.33 -11.21
N LEU A 690 42.66 -8.14 -11.48
CA LEU A 690 43.38 -8.74 -12.59
C LEU A 690 44.27 -9.89 -12.12
N PHE A 691 43.75 -11.13 -12.21
CA PHE A 691 44.46 -12.33 -11.77
C PHE A 691 44.77 -13.31 -12.91
N PRO A 692 46.05 -13.63 -13.21
CA PRO A 692 46.39 -14.52 -14.31
C PRO A 692 46.07 -15.99 -13.97
N LEU A 693 45.46 -16.71 -14.92
CA LEU A 693 45.16 -18.15 -14.81
C LEU A 693 46.37 -19.00 -15.22
N LYS A 694 46.64 -20.10 -14.49
CA LYS A 694 47.51 -21.20 -14.95
C LYS A 694 46.81 -22.54 -14.78
N ASN A 695 46.61 -23.28 -15.88
CA ASN A 695 46.05 -24.64 -15.92
C ASN A 695 44.66 -24.82 -15.27
N GLY A 696 43.74 -23.86 -15.41
CA GLY A 696 42.33 -24.03 -15.02
C GLY A 696 42.09 -24.29 -13.52
N LYS A 697 43.08 -24.01 -12.66
CA LYS A 697 42.93 -24.04 -11.20
C LYS A 697 43.55 -22.79 -10.59
N GLN A 698 42.86 -22.24 -9.58
CA GLN A 698 43.27 -21.10 -8.77
C GLN A 698 44.71 -21.28 -8.26
N GLN A 699 45.59 -20.29 -8.44
CA GLN A 699 46.72 -20.14 -7.53
C GLN A 699 46.21 -19.38 -6.30
N ASN A 700 46.10 -20.05 -5.15
CA ASN A 700 45.97 -19.38 -3.85
C ASN A 700 47.26 -18.63 -3.42
N ARG A 701 48.10 -18.20 -4.36
CA ARG A 701 49.36 -17.53 -4.05
C ARG A 701 49.67 -16.51 -5.12
N ILE A 702 49.56 -15.23 -4.76
CA ILE A 702 50.13 -14.09 -5.48
C ILE A 702 51.65 -14.31 -5.61
N LYS A 703 52.07 -15.06 -6.63
CA LYS A 703 53.47 -15.17 -7.05
C LYS A 703 53.70 -14.49 -8.41
N SER A 704 52.68 -13.81 -8.94
CA SER A 704 52.76 -13.14 -10.23
C SER A 704 53.60 -11.88 -10.10
N LYS A 705 54.83 -11.93 -10.62
CA LYS A 705 55.63 -10.71 -10.82
C LYS A 705 54.93 -9.81 -11.84
N ARG A 706 55.25 -8.50 -11.84
CA ARG A 706 54.74 -7.52 -12.80
C ARG A 706 54.77 -8.04 -14.24
N GLU A 707 55.84 -8.74 -14.60
CA GLU A 707 56.06 -9.32 -15.93
C GLU A 707 55.04 -10.40 -16.29
N GLU A 708 54.48 -11.13 -15.32
CA GLU A 708 53.47 -12.16 -15.55
C GLU A 708 52.09 -11.57 -15.83
N ILE A 709 51.68 -10.55 -15.07
CA ILE A 709 50.43 -9.79 -15.31
C ILE A 709 50.51 -9.11 -16.68
N TRP A 710 51.64 -8.47 -16.95
CA TRP A 710 51.90 -7.81 -18.23
C TRP A 710 51.88 -8.79 -19.40
N ARG A 711 52.53 -9.95 -19.27
CA ARG A 711 52.51 -11.00 -20.29
C ARG A 711 51.10 -11.58 -20.49
N ALA A 712 50.38 -11.87 -19.41
CA ALA A 712 49.03 -12.45 -19.47
C ALA A 712 48.03 -11.53 -20.19
N TYR A 713 48.15 -10.21 -20.00
CA TYR A 713 47.21 -9.22 -20.54
C TYR A 713 47.74 -8.43 -21.73
N LYS A 714 48.97 -8.73 -22.15
CA LYS A 714 49.75 -7.98 -23.13
C LYS A 714 49.83 -6.48 -22.80
N ILE A 715 49.93 -6.17 -21.51
CA ILE A 715 50.31 -4.85 -20.98
C ILE A 715 51.85 -4.81 -20.94
N SER A 716 52.42 -3.63 -21.12
CA SER A 716 53.85 -3.34 -21.16
C SER A 716 54.04 -1.87 -20.80
N GLU A 717 55.27 -1.46 -20.53
CA GLU A 717 55.59 -0.06 -20.22
C GLU A 717 55.10 0.88 -21.35
N LYS A 718 55.23 0.45 -22.60
CA LYS A 718 54.82 1.20 -23.80
C LYS A 718 53.29 1.31 -23.96
N ASN A 719 52.52 0.42 -23.34
CA ASN A 719 51.05 0.39 -23.45
C ASN A 719 50.33 0.26 -22.09
N ARG A 720 50.93 0.80 -21.02
CA ARG A 720 50.30 0.89 -19.70
C ARG A 720 49.01 1.74 -19.73
N PRO A 721 48.09 1.53 -18.78
CA PRO A 721 46.81 2.27 -18.74
C PRO A 721 47.04 3.78 -18.52
N ASP A 722 46.30 4.61 -19.24
CA ASP A 722 46.22 6.04 -18.97
C ASP A 722 45.21 6.32 -17.84
N LEU A 723 44.10 5.58 -17.81
CA LEU A 723 43.12 5.60 -16.73
C LEU A 723 42.82 4.17 -16.27
N MET A 724 42.78 3.95 -14.97
CA MET A 724 42.40 2.68 -14.38
C MET A 724 41.26 2.88 -13.38
N VAL A 725 40.22 2.06 -13.47
CA VAL A 725 39.10 2.04 -12.53
C VAL A 725 39.21 0.77 -11.69
N VAL A 726 39.33 0.95 -10.38
CA VAL A 726 39.60 -0.11 -9.42
C VAL A 726 38.43 -0.23 -8.46
N HIS A 727 37.80 -1.40 -8.45
CA HIS A 727 36.73 -1.73 -7.52
C HIS A 727 37.32 -2.17 -6.18
N ILE A 728 37.11 -1.42 -5.10
CA ILE A 728 37.64 -1.79 -3.78
C ILE A 728 36.79 -2.84 -3.07
N GLY A 729 35.46 -2.75 -3.16
CA GLY A 729 34.51 -3.66 -2.52
C GLY A 729 34.42 -3.47 -0.99
N SER A 730 34.01 -4.53 -0.27
CA SER A 730 33.99 -4.54 1.20
C SER A 730 35.38 -4.73 1.81
N ILE A 731 35.66 -4.07 2.94
CA ILE A 731 36.94 -4.13 3.66
C ILE A 731 36.72 -4.91 4.96
N LYS A 732 37.58 -5.88 5.28
CA LYS A 732 37.50 -6.60 6.57
C LYS A 732 38.05 -5.75 7.70
N GLU A 733 37.48 -5.90 8.89
CA GLU A 733 37.92 -5.21 10.11
C GLU A 733 39.40 -5.45 10.42
N GLU A 734 39.94 -6.62 10.04
CA GLU A 734 41.35 -6.93 10.22
C GLU A 734 42.29 -6.01 9.41
N GLU A 735 41.89 -5.55 8.21
CA GLU A 735 42.70 -4.60 7.41
C GLU A 735 42.84 -3.23 8.08
N LEU A 736 41.99 -2.91 9.06
CA LEU A 736 42.02 -1.64 9.81
C LEU A 736 42.70 -1.78 11.18
N SER A 737 43.17 -2.98 11.55
CA SER A 737 43.79 -3.27 12.85
C SER A 737 45.30 -3.04 12.83
N GLU A 738 45.83 -2.31 13.83
CA GLU A 738 47.29 -2.12 14.02
C GLU A 738 48.08 -3.41 14.21
N LYS A 739 47.41 -4.50 14.61
CA LYS A 739 48.04 -5.82 14.85
C LYS A 739 48.10 -6.69 13.60
N TYR A 740 47.39 -6.32 12.53
CA TYR A 740 47.34 -7.09 11.31
C TYR A 740 48.54 -6.77 10.41
N ARG A 741 49.37 -7.78 10.13
CA ARG A 741 50.41 -7.72 9.10
C ARG A 741 49.95 -8.59 7.94
N PRO A 742 49.41 -8.01 6.86
CA PRO A 742 48.87 -8.80 5.78
C PRO A 742 49.98 -9.57 5.08
N ASP A 743 49.84 -10.90 4.93
CA ASP A 743 50.55 -11.59 3.84
C ASP A 743 49.89 -11.11 2.54
N PRO A 744 50.64 -10.56 1.57
CA PRO A 744 50.09 -10.23 0.25
C PRO A 744 49.31 -11.40 -0.37
N LYS A 745 49.62 -12.64 0.00
CA LYS A 745 48.92 -13.85 -0.45
C LYS A 745 47.51 -14.03 0.12
N GLU A 746 47.14 -13.31 1.19
CA GLU A 746 45.81 -13.34 1.83
C GLU A 746 45.01 -12.05 1.61
N ALA A 747 45.60 -11.07 0.92
CA ALA A 747 45.09 -9.70 0.76
C ALA A 747 44.06 -9.50 -0.36
N CYS A 748 43.75 -10.55 -1.14
CA CYS A 748 42.76 -10.51 -2.20
C CYS A 748 41.61 -11.43 -1.84
N TYR A 749 40.41 -10.88 -1.70
CA TYR A 749 39.23 -11.67 -1.32
C TYR A 749 38.70 -12.48 -2.50
N PRO A 750 37.97 -13.58 -2.24
CA PRO A 750 37.28 -14.32 -3.29
C PRO A 750 36.35 -13.45 -4.14
N ASN A 751 35.80 -12.36 -3.58
CA ASN A 751 34.77 -11.54 -4.23
C ASN A 751 35.09 -10.05 -4.35
N HIS A 752 36.18 -9.53 -3.76
CA HIS A 752 36.53 -8.10 -3.77
C HIS A 752 38.05 -7.86 -3.61
N LEU A 753 38.54 -6.66 -3.95
CA LEU A 753 39.98 -6.34 -3.86
C LEU A 753 40.47 -5.89 -2.47
N GLY A 754 39.63 -5.27 -1.63
CA GLY A 754 40.07 -4.71 -0.35
C GLY A 754 41.09 -3.56 -0.50
N ILE A 755 41.62 -3.03 0.61
CA ILE A 755 42.57 -1.90 0.57
C ILE A 755 43.88 -2.36 -0.08
N ILE A 756 44.40 -3.50 0.37
CA ILE A 756 45.73 -3.99 -0.02
C ILE A 756 45.73 -4.53 -1.44
N GLY A 757 44.72 -5.31 -1.83
CA GLY A 757 44.60 -5.80 -3.21
C GLY A 757 44.41 -4.65 -4.20
N SER A 758 43.64 -3.61 -3.86
CA SER A 758 43.51 -2.40 -4.68
C SER A 758 44.85 -1.69 -4.85
N ALA A 759 45.59 -1.49 -3.75
CA ALA A 759 46.91 -0.88 -3.79
C ALA A 759 47.91 -1.68 -4.63
N TRP A 760 47.88 -3.01 -4.51
CA TRP A 760 48.74 -3.93 -5.24
C TRP A 760 48.48 -3.91 -6.76
N VAL A 761 47.22 -4.00 -7.18
CA VAL A 761 46.89 -4.00 -8.63
C VAL A 761 47.24 -2.65 -9.26
N ILE A 762 47.03 -1.52 -8.56
CA ILE A 762 47.47 -0.19 -9.01
C ILE A 762 48.99 -0.16 -9.18
N ALA A 763 49.75 -0.62 -8.18
CA ALA A 763 51.21 -0.64 -8.22
C ALA A 763 51.75 -1.51 -9.38
N MET A 764 51.12 -2.65 -9.66
CA MET A 764 51.54 -3.56 -10.73
C MET A 764 51.19 -3.04 -12.13
N CYS A 765 50.03 -2.40 -12.29
CA CYS A 765 49.56 -1.92 -13.59
C CYS A 765 50.17 -0.56 -13.99
N ARG A 766 50.72 0.17 -13.03
CA ARG A 766 51.32 1.50 -13.19
C ARG A 766 50.48 2.46 -14.05
N PRO A 767 49.19 2.68 -13.73
CA PRO A 767 48.35 3.61 -14.46
C PRO A 767 48.76 5.07 -14.21
N LYS A 768 48.53 5.98 -15.18
CA LYS A 768 48.77 7.42 -14.91
C LYS A 768 47.81 7.97 -13.85
N LEU A 769 46.56 7.51 -13.87
CA LEU A 769 45.50 7.91 -12.97
C LEU A 769 44.66 6.69 -12.59
N SER A 770 44.40 6.51 -11.30
CA SER A 770 43.50 5.48 -10.77
C SER A 770 42.28 6.11 -10.11
N VAL A 771 41.10 5.70 -10.54
CA VAL A 771 39.83 6.02 -9.90
C VAL A 771 39.43 4.79 -9.08
N VAL A 772 39.41 4.93 -7.75
CA VAL A 772 38.95 3.86 -6.86
C VAL A 772 37.46 4.04 -6.64
N SER A 773 36.68 3.03 -6.98
CA SER A 773 35.21 3.02 -6.87
C SER A 773 34.75 1.90 -5.94
N GLU A 774 33.48 1.97 -5.50
CA GLU A 774 32.76 0.86 -4.82
C GLU A 774 33.19 0.56 -3.38
N PHE A 775 33.25 1.58 -2.53
CA PHE A 775 33.49 1.37 -1.11
C PHE A 775 32.15 1.06 -0.41
N GLY A 776 32.21 0.28 0.66
CA GLY A 776 31.04 0.01 1.50
C GLY A 776 30.44 1.28 2.10
N GLU A 777 29.14 1.23 2.43
CA GLU A 777 28.39 2.36 2.99
C GLU A 777 28.99 2.86 4.31
N GLU A 778 29.55 1.94 5.11
CA GLU A 778 30.30 2.20 6.34
C GLU A 778 31.54 3.08 6.14
N MET A 779 32.04 3.18 4.91
CA MET A 779 33.26 3.93 4.58
C MET A 779 32.98 5.31 4.02
N GLN A 780 31.72 5.79 3.94
CA GLN A 780 31.36 7.04 3.26
C GLN A 780 32.13 8.28 3.76
N ASP A 781 32.51 8.35 5.03
CA ASP A 781 33.32 9.46 5.56
C ASP A 781 34.84 9.17 5.52
N PHE A 782 35.22 7.91 5.31
CA PHE A 782 36.60 7.44 5.37
C PHE A 782 37.29 7.32 4.00
N ARG A 783 36.54 7.41 2.90
CA ARG A 783 37.02 7.24 1.50
C ARG A 783 38.16 8.16 1.14
N TYR A 784 37.98 9.47 1.36
CA TYR A 784 38.98 10.48 1.05
C TYR A 784 40.20 10.36 1.97
N PRO A 785 40.05 10.25 3.31
CA PRO A 785 41.17 9.93 4.20
C PRO A 785 41.95 8.67 3.80
N LEU A 786 41.25 7.60 3.42
CA LEU A 786 41.86 6.35 2.99
C LEU A 786 42.69 6.52 1.72
N LEU A 787 42.13 7.14 0.67
CA LEU A 787 42.87 7.35 -0.58
C LEU A 787 44.01 8.35 -0.45
N LYS A 788 43.83 9.40 0.34
CA LYS A 788 44.90 10.32 0.69
C LYS A 788 46.01 9.57 1.44
N GLY A 789 45.65 8.70 2.39
CA GLY A 789 46.58 7.83 3.09
C GLY A 789 47.31 6.86 2.16
N LEU A 790 46.60 6.25 1.20
CA LEU A 790 47.23 5.40 0.17
C LEU A 790 48.19 6.20 -0.71
N GLN A 791 47.84 7.42 -1.11
CA GLN A 791 48.73 8.30 -1.87
C GLN A 791 49.99 8.63 -1.05
N GLU A 792 49.84 9.30 0.10
CA GLU A 792 50.95 9.86 0.89
C GLU A 792 51.81 8.81 1.58
N ASN A 793 51.21 7.70 2.04
CA ASN A 793 51.90 6.73 2.89
C ASN A 793 52.23 5.41 2.20
N VAL A 794 51.62 5.12 1.06
CA VAL A 794 51.91 3.89 0.30
C VAL A 794 52.56 4.25 -1.03
N PHE A 795 51.89 4.99 -1.90
CA PHE A 795 52.41 5.21 -3.25
C PHE A 795 53.58 6.18 -3.29
N ASP A 796 53.50 7.33 -2.61
CA ASP A 796 54.58 8.32 -2.61
C ASP A 796 55.88 7.72 -2.04
N LYS A 797 55.78 6.86 -1.01
CA LYS A 797 56.92 6.16 -0.39
C LYS A 797 57.40 4.93 -1.16
N PHE A 798 56.48 4.10 -1.66
CA PHE A 798 56.82 2.86 -2.38
C PHE A 798 57.51 3.15 -3.72
N PHE A 799 57.21 4.30 -4.33
CA PHE A 799 57.76 4.72 -5.61
C PHE A 799 58.80 5.85 -5.49
N GLU A 800 59.23 6.21 -4.28
CA GLU A 800 60.16 7.33 -4.01
C GLU A 800 61.52 7.15 -4.73
N ASP A 801 62.03 5.91 -4.78
CA ASP A 801 63.33 5.54 -5.38
C ASP A 801 63.24 5.08 -6.85
N GLU A 802 62.09 5.24 -7.50
CA GLU A 802 61.91 4.77 -8.87
C GLU A 802 62.67 5.66 -9.89
N PRO A 803 63.51 5.07 -10.78
CA PRO A 803 64.43 5.83 -11.65
C PRO A 803 63.79 6.89 -12.56
N GLU A 804 62.48 6.80 -12.77
CA GLU A 804 61.71 7.65 -13.68
C GLU A 804 60.76 8.62 -12.96
N GLY A 805 60.78 8.66 -11.61
CA GLY A 805 59.92 9.54 -10.80
C GLY A 805 58.42 9.25 -10.94
N TYR A 806 58.05 8.02 -11.31
CA TYR A 806 56.66 7.63 -11.51
C TYR A 806 56.00 7.32 -10.16
N VAL A 807 54.97 8.10 -9.81
CA VAL A 807 54.08 7.81 -8.67
C VAL A 807 52.64 7.72 -9.19
N PRO A 808 51.92 6.60 -8.98
CA PRO A 808 50.52 6.50 -9.39
C PRO A 808 49.68 7.51 -8.61
N ARG A 809 48.84 8.26 -9.33
CA ARG A 809 47.87 9.17 -8.71
C ARG A 809 46.54 8.47 -8.50
N VAL A 810 45.98 8.55 -7.29
CA VAL A 810 44.73 7.88 -6.92
C VAL A 810 43.68 8.88 -6.45
N ILE A 811 42.46 8.76 -6.95
CA ILE A 811 41.31 9.61 -6.59
C ILE A 811 40.05 8.78 -6.33
N PRO A 812 39.09 9.29 -5.52
CA PRO A 812 37.81 8.62 -5.33
C PRO A 812 36.94 8.74 -6.58
N GLY A 813 36.29 7.65 -6.95
CA GLY A 813 35.24 7.60 -7.97
C GLY A 813 33.90 7.93 -7.36
N ASP A 814 33.54 9.21 -7.35
CA ASP A 814 32.24 9.71 -6.87
C ASP A 814 31.25 10.01 -8.00
N LEU A 815 29.96 10.17 -7.64
CA LEU A 815 28.86 10.36 -8.58
C LEU A 815 29.15 11.52 -9.56
N ALA A 816 28.95 11.25 -10.85
CA ALA A 816 29.08 12.22 -11.94
C ALA A 816 30.51 12.78 -12.13
N LEU A 817 31.54 12.04 -11.70
CA LEU A 817 32.92 12.31 -12.12
C LEU A 817 33.01 12.19 -13.64
N MET A 818 33.24 13.31 -14.33
CA MET A 818 33.41 13.36 -15.78
C MET A 818 34.88 13.58 -16.12
N TYR A 819 35.47 12.67 -16.88
CA TYR A 819 36.85 12.74 -17.34
C TYR A 819 36.93 12.76 -18.86
N GLU A 820 37.52 13.82 -19.43
CA GLU A 820 37.70 13.96 -20.88
C GLU A 820 39.07 13.37 -21.29
N LEU A 821 39.01 12.31 -22.09
CA LEU A 821 40.16 11.45 -22.37
C LEU A 821 41.24 12.13 -23.24
N GLU A 822 40.90 13.11 -24.07
CA GLU A 822 41.87 13.78 -24.96
C GLU A 822 42.72 14.82 -24.24
N THR A 823 42.07 15.62 -23.40
CA THR A 823 42.63 16.73 -22.62
C THR A 823 43.11 16.31 -21.24
N GLU A 824 42.70 15.13 -20.76
CA GLU A 824 43.06 14.60 -19.42
C GLU A 824 42.60 15.53 -18.29
N LYS A 825 41.47 16.20 -18.50
CA LYS A 825 40.85 17.12 -17.54
C LYS A 825 39.58 16.50 -16.99
N PHE A 826 39.24 16.88 -15.76
CA PHE A 826 37.91 16.63 -15.23
C PHE A 826 37.07 17.89 -15.28
N TYR A 827 35.77 17.68 -15.24
CA TYR A 827 34.82 18.76 -15.12
C TYR A 827 34.67 19.15 -13.64
N ASP A 828 35.12 20.35 -13.28
CA ASP A 828 34.85 20.97 -11.99
C ASP A 828 33.47 21.62 -12.05
N CYS A 829 32.46 20.96 -11.49
CA CYS A 829 31.08 21.43 -11.52
C CYS A 829 30.87 22.73 -10.71
N VAL A 830 31.71 22.96 -9.69
CA VAL A 830 31.64 24.13 -8.81
C VAL A 830 32.12 25.36 -9.57
N LYS A 831 33.18 25.20 -10.36
CA LYS A 831 33.73 26.28 -11.19
C LYS A 831 33.19 26.28 -12.62
N GLY A 832 32.35 25.32 -12.99
CA GLY A 832 31.77 25.16 -14.32
C GLY A 832 32.80 24.99 -15.45
N LYS A 833 34.01 24.46 -15.17
CA LYS A 833 35.11 24.42 -16.14
C LYS A 833 35.91 23.12 -16.10
N TRP A 834 36.56 22.80 -17.22
CA TRP A 834 37.52 21.69 -17.29
C TRP A 834 38.84 22.08 -16.62
N ALA A 835 39.20 21.34 -15.58
CA ALA A 835 40.42 21.55 -14.81
C ALA A 835 41.32 20.30 -14.88
N PRO A 836 42.65 20.48 -14.93
CA PRO A 836 43.56 19.36 -14.75
C PRO A 836 43.42 18.80 -13.32
N CYS A 837 43.83 17.55 -13.12
CA CYS A 837 43.59 16.83 -11.87
C CYS A 837 44.17 17.55 -10.63
N GLU A 838 45.29 18.26 -10.80
CA GLU A 838 46.01 19.02 -9.77
C GLU A 838 45.19 20.21 -9.23
N GLU A 839 44.27 20.74 -10.02
CA GLU A 839 43.49 21.94 -9.69
C GLU A 839 42.10 21.64 -9.08
N ILE A 840 41.77 20.35 -8.94
CA ILE A 840 40.49 19.90 -8.42
C ILE A 840 40.64 19.59 -6.94
N ASP A 841 39.95 20.37 -6.11
CA ASP A 841 39.85 20.10 -4.69
C ASP A 841 38.73 19.08 -4.44
N PHE A 842 39.11 17.84 -4.18
CA PHE A 842 38.17 16.76 -3.86
C PHE A 842 37.67 16.83 -2.40
N ARG A 843 38.04 17.86 -1.63
CA ARG A 843 37.55 18.10 -0.26
C ARG A 843 36.14 18.70 -0.27
N VAL A 844 35.15 17.86 0.04
CA VAL A 844 33.91 18.18 0.78
C VAL A 844 33.39 19.63 0.65
N TYR A 845 32.44 19.90 -0.26
CA TYR A 845 31.55 21.05 -0.13
C TYR A 845 30.53 20.78 1.00
N ASN A 846 30.93 21.05 2.25
CA ASN A 846 30.02 21.06 3.40
C ASN A 846 29.64 22.51 3.72
N LYS A 847 28.47 22.96 3.25
CA LYS A 847 27.81 24.15 3.79
C LYS A 847 26.30 23.92 3.92
N GLY A 848 25.84 23.68 5.15
CA GLY A 848 24.53 24.12 5.63
C GLY A 848 23.46 23.05 5.90
N ARG A 849 23.34 22.67 7.19
CA ARG A 849 22.15 22.18 7.93
C ARG A 849 21.11 21.31 7.18
N ASP A 850 21.45 20.04 7.00
CA ASP A 850 20.82 18.91 7.70
C ASP A 850 21.72 17.71 7.41
N ALA A 851 22.29 17.13 8.46
CA ALA A 851 23.21 16.00 8.35
C ALA A 851 22.42 14.76 7.99
N ASP A 852 22.42 14.38 6.70
CA ASP A 852 22.15 12.99 6.28
C ASP A 852 22.53 12.65 4.82
N ASP A 853 23.05 13.58 4.00
CA ASP A 853 23.55 13.28 2.64
C ASP A 853 24.82 14.11 2.32
N GLY A 854 26.02 13.55 2.53
CA GLY A 854 27.29 14.12 2.05
C GLY A 854 27.81 13.35 0.82
N ILE A 855 28.34 13.90 -0.27
CA ILE A 855 28.81 15.22 -0.68
C ILE A 855 28.51 15.30 -2.19
N TYR A 856 27.92 16.41 -2.64
CA TYR A 856 27.38 16.56 -3.99
C TYR A 856 28.34 17.28 -4.96
N TYR A 857 28.43 16.79 -6.21
CA TYR A 857 28.80 17.60 -7.39
C TYR A 857 27.57 18.27 -8.05
N PHE A 858 26.41 18.27 -7.39
CA PHE A 858 25.20 19.04 -7.77
C PHE A 858 24.39 19.44 -6.53
N GLU A 859 24.25 20.75 -6.26
CA GLU A 859 23.32 21.22 -5.23
C GLU A 859 21.87 21.05 -5.73
N LYS A 860 21.04 20.33 -4.97
CA LYS A 860 19.64 20.04 -5.32
C LYS A 860 18.83 21.34 -5.32
N GLY A 861 18.65 21.92 -6.50
CA GLY A 861 17.96 23.20 -6.69
C GLY A 861 18.50 24.10 -7.81
N LYS A 862 19.61 23.73 -8.45
CA LYS A 862 20.25 24.52 -9.53
C LYS A 862 20.32 23.81 -10.89
N SER A 863 19.32 23.01 -11.26
CA SER A 863 19.22 22.44 -12.63
C SER A 863 19.14 23.51 -13.72
N ASP A 864 18.54 24.65 -13.39
CA ASP A 864 18.30 25.73 -14.35
C ASP A 864 19.58 26.55 -14.60
N GLU A 865 20.49 26.63 -13.62
CA GLU A 865 21.83 27.21 -13.80
C GLU A 865 22.76 26.25 -14.57
N PHE A 866 22.64 24.92 -14.45
CA PHE A 866 23.41 23.97 -15.27
C PHE A 866 22.98 23.94 -16.75
N GLU A 867 21.68 24.01 -17.04
CA GLU A 867 21.19 24.21 -18.41
C GLU A 867 21.61 25.59 -18.95
N GLN A 868 21.54 26.64 -18.13
CA GLN A 868 21.97 27.97 -18.51
C GLN A 868 23.50 28.08 -18.65
N ASP A 869 24.30 27.33 -17.90
CA ASP A 869 25.76 27.32 -17.97
C ASP A 869 26.29 26.39 -19.07
N MET A 870 25.64 25.27 -19.37
CA MET A 870 25.91 24.54 -20.61
C MET A 870 25.55 25.39 -21.84
N LYS A 871 24.48 26.18 -21.75
CA LYS A 871 24.10 27.16 -22.78
C LYS A 871 25.06 28.35 -22.83
N ASN A 872 25.54 28.86 -21.69
CA ASN A 872 26.55 29.93 -21.59
C ASN A 872 27.95 29.43 -21.99
N ILE A 873 28.30 28.16 -21.77
CA ILE A 873 29.52 27.54 -22.29
C ILE A 873 29.40 27.40 -23.80
N VAL A 874 28.27 26.91 -24.32
CA VAL A 874 27.99 26.86 -25.76
C VAL A 874 27.98 28.27 -26.39
N ASP A 875 27.47 29.27 -25.68
CA ASP A 875 27.38 30.67 -26.16
C ASP A 875 28.68 31.47 -25.93
N GLN A 876 29.48 31.19 -24.88
CA GLN A 876 30.86 31.67 -24.71
C GLN A 876 31.80 31.01 -25.71
N PHE A 877 31.59 29.74 -26.09
CA PHE A 877 32.30 29.11 -27.21
C PHE A 877 31.94 29.78 -28.54
N LYS A 878 30.69 30.21 -28.75
CA LYS A 878 30.29 31.03 -29.91
C LYS A 878 30.83 32.46 -29.85
N ALA A 879 30.91 33.07 -28.67
CA ALA A 879 31.45 34.42 -28.46
C ALA A 879 32.99 34.46 -28.58
N ASN A 880 33.69 33.44 -28.09
CA ASN A 880 35.14 33.27 -28.27
C ASN A 880 35.48 32.90 -29.73
N ARG A 881 34.57 32.26 -30.47
CA ARG A 881 34.67 32.11 -31.93
C ARG A 881 34.43 33.42 -32.70
N LYS A 882 33.78 34.41 -32.07
CA LYS A 882 33.65 35.79 -32.58
C LYS A 882 34.85 36.69 -32.20
N ARG A 883 35.49 36.46 -31.04
CA ARG A 883 36.75 37.14 -30.64
C ARG A 883 38.00 36.57 -31.32
N ALA A 884 37.96 35.34 -31.82
CA ALA A 884 39.02 34.75 -32.67
C ALA A 884 38.81 34.99 -34.18
N LYS A 885 38.01 36.00 -34.55
CA LYS A 885 37.88 36.51 -35.91
C LYS A 885 38.08 38.02 -35.90
N GLY A 886 39.34 38.42 -35.84
CA GLY A 886 39.75 39.81 -35.87
C GLY A 886 41.24 39.92 -36.09
N GLU A 887 41.74 39.36 -37.19
CA GLU A 887 42.82 39.96 -38.00
C GLU A 887 42.85 39.28 -39.37
N MET A 888 42.82 40.14 -40.39
CA MET A 888 42.89 39.86 -41.82
C MET A 888 44.26 39.24 -42.19
N TYR A 889 44.33 38.41 -43.24
CA TYR A 889 44.79 38.81 -44.58
C TYR A 889 44.90 37.59 -45.52
N PHE A 890 44.91 37.93 -46.82
CA PHE A 890 44.64 37.13 -48.02
C PHE A 890 45.81 36.24 -48.54
N LYS A 891 45.39 35.32 -49.43
CA LYS A 891 45.99 34.88 -50.71
C LYS A 891 47.02 33.72 -50.76
N SER A 892 46.93 33.06 -51.93
CA SER A 892 47.71 32.00 -52.60
C SER A 892 49.22 31.98 -52.31
N ASP A 893 49.96 30.87 -52.40
CA ASP A 893 49.90 29.70 -53.31
C ASP A 893 49.82 28.33 -52.61
#